data_AF-A0A2P2GUR0-F1
#
_entry.id   AF-A0A2P2GUR0-F1
#
_cell.length_a   1.000
_cell.length_b   1.000
_cell.length_c   1.000
_cell.angle_alpha   90.00
_cell.angle_beta   90.00
_cell.angle_gamma   90.00
#
_symmetry.space_group_name_H-M   'P 1'
#
loop_
_entity.id
_entity.type
_entity.pdbx_description
1 polymer ?
#
loop_
_entity_poly.entity_id
_entity_poly.type
_entity_poly.pdbx_seq_one_letter_code
_entity_poly.pdbx_strand_id
1 'polypeptide(L)'
;MSSVGSPPAFRRPAPALRRTAVGALVASLAGGLLAVAPATTASAAPALLSQGKTATASSTEGPFAAGGAVDGDLTGTRWASDWTDAQWFQVDLGRSATLSSAVLTWEAAYGRSYQIQASDNGTDWRTVTTVTGGDGGTDDVALSGTGRYVRMNGLARGTAWGYSLWEFQVYGTSSGGGTPLPGGGDLGPNVHVVDPSTPDIQARLDEVFRQQESAQFGNGRHAFLFKPGTYNGLNAQLGFYTQIAGLGVRPDDTTINGDVTVDAGWFNGNATQNFWRGAEGLALNPVNGTDRWAVAQASSFRRMHVKGGLNLAPNGYGWASGGYIADSKIDGQIGNYSQQQWYTRDNSIGGWSNSVWNQVFSGTEGAPAQSFPEPRYTTLDTTPVSREKPYLIWEDNQYKVFSPAKRTNARGTTWANGAPQGERIPLSRFYVVRPGTTAATMNQALDQGLHLLLTPGVYHVDRTVEVNRPGTIVLGLGLATLVPDNGVTAMRVADVDGVRLAGFLLDAGPVNSPTLLEVGPQNASADHSADPTTVQDVYVRVGGAGAGKATLGIAVNNDDTIVDHTWVWRADHGEGVGWETNRADYGVRVNGDDVLATGLFVEHFNKYDVEWYGERGRTIFFQNEKAYDAPNQAAVQNGATKGYAAYRVDDSVTTHEGWGLGSYCYYNVDPTIRQDHGFKAPVKPGVRFHGLLTVSLGGNGQFNHVINDTGAPTEGTATVPSTVVSFP
;
A
#
# COMPACT_ATOMS: atom_id res chain seq x y z
N MET A 1 57.78 -28.03 -51.74
CA MET A 1 57.53 -29.47 -51.52
C MET A 1 56.03 -29.66 -51.39
N SER A 2 55.29 -30.55 -52.01
CA SER A 2 55.38 -31.36 -53.24
C SER A 2 53.95 -31.90 -53.42
N SER A 3 53.38 -31.73 -54.61
CA SER A 3 52.09 -32.29 -55.06
C SER A 3 52.09 -33.83 -55.13
N VAL A 4 50.89 -34.44 -55.23
CA VAL A 4 50.43 -35.57 -56.11
C VAL A 4 49.11 -36.09 -55.48
N GLY A 5 47.99 -36.46 -56.12
CA GLY A 5 47.61 -36.81 -57.50
C GLY A 5 46.62 -38.01 -57.46
N SER A 6 45.56 -37.97 -58.29
CA SER A 6 44.34 -38.83 -58.41
C SER A 6 44.59 -40.27 -58.99
N PRO A 7 43.65 -41.12 -59.55
CA PRO A 7 42.19 -41.06 -59.86
C PRO A 7 41.39 -42.45 -59.70
N PRO A 8 40.47 -42.97 -60.59
CA PRO A 8 39.03 -43.30 -60.31
C PRO A 8 38.52 -44.74 -60.73
N ALA A 9 37.20 -45.08 -60.60
CA ALA A 9 36.41 -46.06 -61.45
C ALA A 9 35.01 -46.39 -60.83
N PHE A 10 33.83 -46.19 -61.48
CA PHE A 10 33.06 -46.97 -62.49
C PHE A 10 32.06 -48.08 -61.99
N ARG A 11 30.75 -47.82 -62.22
CA ARG A 11 29.58 -48.67 -62.69
C ARG A 11 29.02 -49.93 -61.94
N ARG A 12 27.73 -49.81 -61.49
CA ARG A 12 26.45 -50.62 -61.70
C ARG A 12 26.40 -52.16 -61.44
N PRO A 13 25.21 -52.86 -61.29
CA PRO A 13 23.78 -52.51 -61.06
C PRO A 13 23.00 -53.39 -60.01
N ALA A 14 21.67 -53.20 -59.90
CA ALA A 14 20.63 -53.73 -58.97
C ALA A 14 20.17 -55.22 -59.13
N PRO A 15 19.28 -55.77 -58.26
CA PRO A 15 17.79 -55.77 -58.48
C PRO A 15 16.93 -55.66 -57.18
N ALA A 16 15.83 -54.89 -57.13
CA ALA A 16 14.42 -55.18 -57.47
C ALA A 16 13.63 -56.15 -56.55
N LEU A 17 12.59 -55.67 -55.85
CA LEU A 17 11.26 -56.31 -55.63
C LEU A 17 10.30 -55.38 -54.84
N ARG A 18 9.36 -54.73 -55.55
CA ARG A 18 7.87 -54.85 -55.49
C ARG A 18 7.15 -54.34 -54.21
N ARG A 19 6.41 -53.21 -54.36
CA ARG A 19 4.92 -53.05 -54.33
C ARG A 19 4.31 -53.16 -52.93
N THR A 20 3.69 -52.13 -52.32
CA THR A 20 2.41 -51.43 -52.66
C THR A 20 2.40 -50.04 -51.98
N ALA A 21 2.14 -48.87 -52.61
CA ALA A 21 0.88 -48.30 -53.13
C ALA A 21 -0.21 -48.20 -52.02
N VAL A 22 -0.85 -47.07 -51.66
CA VAL A 22 -1.13 -45.75 -52.30
C VAL A 22 -1.48 -44.70 -51.23
N GLY A 23 -1.21 -43.41 -51.50
CA GLY A 23 -1.85 -42.24 -50.86
C GLY A 23 -1.21 -40.90 -51.27
N ALA A 24 -1.72 -40.29 -52.35
CA ALA A 24 -1.21 -39.10 -53.06
C ALA A 24 -1.34 -37.78 -52.26
N LEU A 25 -0.35 -36.87 -52.28
CA LEU A 25 -0.09 -35.74 -53.20
C LEU A 25 -1.18 -34.63 -53.19
N VAL A 26 -1.00 -33.54 -52.43
CA VAL A 26 -0.55 -32.17 -52.82
C VAL A 26 -1.58 -31.26 -53.52
N ALA A 27 -1.91 -30.17 -52.80
CA ALA A 27 -2.21 -28.78 -53.19
C ALA A 27 -3.22 -28.43 -54.30
N SER A 28 -4.21 -27.58 -53.95
CA SER A 28 -4.45 -26.29 -54.65
C SER A 28 -5.51 -25.41 -53.95
N LEU A 29 -5.28 -24.10 -54.03
CA LEU A 29 -6.00 -22.93 -53.50
C LEU A 29 -7.55 -22.97 -53.48
N ALA A 30 -8.13 -22.36 -52.43
CA ALA A 30 -9.38 -21.58 -52.51
C ALA A 30 -9.43 -20.51 -51.41
N GLY A 31 -9.43 -19.23 -51.81
CA GLY A 31 -9.92 -18.15 -50.96
C GLY A 31 -11.45 -18.18 -50.91
N GLY A 32 -12.03 -17.96 -49.74
CA GLY A 32 -13.47 -17.86 -49.56
C GLY A 32 -13.88 -17.83 -48.09
N LEU A 33 -14.41 -16.69 -47.65
CA LEU A 33 -15.21 -16.48 -46.44
C LEU A 33 -14.62 -16.93 -45.09
N LEU A 34 -13.88 -16.03 -44.43
CA LEU A 34 -14.00 -15.95 -42.97
C LEU A 34 -15.32 -15.24 -42.67
N ALA A 35 -16.37 -16.04 -42.46
CA ALA A 35 -17.58 -15.57 -41.82
C ALA A 35 -17.23 -14.99 -40.45
N VAL A 36 -17.76 -13.79 -40.17
CA VAL A 36 -17.86 -13.24 -38.82
C VAL A 36 -18.78 -14.17 -38.04
N ALA A 37 -18.20 -15.18 -37.38
CA ALA A 37 -18.86 -15.84 -36.27
C ALA A 37 -18.70 -14.92 -35.06
N PRO A 38 -19.77 -14.49 -34.38
CA PRO A 38 -19.61 -13.86 -33.09
C PRO A 38 -18.86 -14.87 -32.20
N ALA A 39 -17.77 -14.42 -31.58
CA ALA A 39 -17.13 -15.20 -30.53
C ALA A 39 -18.20 -15.53 -29.50
N THR A 40 -18.59 -16.79 -29.38
CA THR A 40 -19.35 -17.26 -28.24
C THR A 40 -18.45 -16.99 -27.04
N THR A 41 -18.86 -16.04 -26.20
CA THR A 41 -18.24 -15.85 -24.88
C THR A 41 -18.18 -17.22 -24.22
N ALA A 42 -16.98 -17.71 -23.93
CA ALA A 42 -16.83 -18.86 -23.07
C ALA A 42 -17.44 -18.46 -21.72
N SER A 43 -18.59 -19.03 -21.39
CA SER A 43 -19.16 -18.90 -20.05
C SER A 43 -18.20 -19.59 -19.09
N ALA A 44 -17.65 -18.85 -18.14
CA ALA A 44 -16.92 -19.44 -17.03
C ALA A 44 -17.82 -20.47 -16.33
N ALA A 45 -17.24 -21.57 -15.84
CA ALA A 45 -17.95 -22.49 -14.97
C ALA A 45 -18.47 -21.73 -13.73
N PRO A 46 -19.67 -22.04 -13.22
CA PRO A 46 -20.21 -21.37 -12.04
C PRO A 46 -19.24 -21.47 -10.85
N ALA A 47 -18.97 -20.33 -10.19
CA ALA A 47 -18.09 -20.29 -9.03
C ALA A 47 -18.85 -20.71 -7.76
N LEU A 48 -18.18 -21.41 -6.84
CA LEU A 48 -18.71 -21.70 -5.51
C LEU A 48 -18.69 -20.41 -4.67
N LEU A 49 -19.86 -19.90 -4.29
CA LEU A 49 -20.05 -18.60 -3.65
C LEU A 49 -20.20 -18.68 -2.12
N SER A 50 -20.62 -19.82 -1.57
CA SER A 50 -20.96 -19.96 -0.14
C SER A 50 -19.82 -20.42 0.76
N GLN A 51 -18.72 -20.96 0.21
CA GLN A 51 -17.64 -21.53 1.02
C GLN A 51 -16.98 -20.48 1.93
N GLY A 52 -16.83 -20.81 3.21
CA GLY A 52 -16.22 -19.96 4.24
C GLY A 52 -17.01 -18.70 4.56
N LYS A 53 -18.25 -18.56 4.06
CA LYS A 53 -19.10 -17.39 4.29
C LYS A 53 -19.84 -17.47 5.62
N THR A 54 -20.26 -16.31 6.12
CA THR A 54 -21.08 -16.24 7.34
C THR A 54 -22.43 -16.94 7.13
N ALA A 55 -22.72 -17.94 7.96
CA ALA A 55 -23.99 -18.66 7.96
C ALA A 55 -24.75 -18.46 9.29
N THR A 56 -26.08 -18.40 9.21
CA THR A 56 -26.99 -18.35 10.35
C THR A 56 -28.15 -19.32 10.15
N ALA A 57 -28.85 -19.69 11.22
CA ALA A 57 -29.96 -20.62 11.17
C ALA A 57 -31.05 -20.22 12.19
N SER A 58 -32.25 -20.78 12.02
CA SER A 58 -33.37 -20.60 12.95
C SER A 58 -33.13 -21.22 14.34
N SER A 59 -32.35 -22.30 14.39
CA SER A 59 -32.00 -23.02 15.61
C SER A 59 -30.70 -23.81 15.42
N THR A 60 -30.21 -24.38 16.50
CA THR A 60 -29.01 -25.22 16.52
C THR A 60 -29.21 -26.34 17.53
N GLU A 61 -29.16 -27.59 17.06
CA GLU A 61 -29.16 -28.76 17.94
C GLU A 61 -27.75 -28.95 18.52
N GLY A 62 -27.60 -28.73 19.83
CA GLY A 62 -26.34 -28.97 20.53
C GLY A 62 -25.13 -28.21 19.92
N PRO A 63 -24.04 -28.90 19.54
CA PRO A 63 -22.84 -28.25 18.98
C PRO A 63 -22.88 -28.01 17.46
N PHE A 64 -23.96 -28.38 16.76
CA PHE A 64 -24.01 -28.42 15.28
C PHE A 64 -24.39 -27.07 14.67
N ALA A 65 -23.51 -26.08 14.86
CA ALA A 65 -23.72 -24.70 14.44
C ALA A 65 -23.76 -24.51 12.90
N ALA A 66 -24.38 -23.43 12.45
CA ALA A 66 -24.55 -23.13 11.02
C ALA A 66 -23.22 -23.04 10.22
N GLY A 67 -22.12 -22.63 10.85
CA GLY A 67 -20.82 -22.58 10.18
C GLY A 67 -20.33 -23.93 9.64
N GLY A 68 -20.76 -25.03 10.26
CA GLY A 68 -20.37 -26.38 9.85
C GLY A 68 -21.08 -26.90 8.59
N ALA A 69 -21.84 -26.08 7.87
CA ALA A 69 -22.41 -26.46 6.57
C ALA A 69 -21.93 -25.57 5.42
N VAL A 70 -20.84 -24.82 5.64
CA VAL A 70 -20.19 -23.94 4.65
C VAL A 70 -18.66 -23.99 4.80
N ASP A 71 -18.11 -24.98 5.49
CA ASP A 71 -16.67 -25.08 5.79
C ASP A 71 -15.92 -25.99 4.81
N GLY A 72 -16.64 -26.77 4.00
CA GLY A 72 -16.09 -27.54 2.89
C GLY A 72 -15.85 -29.01 3.26
N ASP A 73 -16.22 -29.41 4.48
CA ASP A 73 -16.17 -30.80 4.92
C ASP A 73 -17.54 -31.46 4.71
N LEU A 74 -17.66 -32.18 3.60
CA LEU A 74 -18.92 -32.78 3.14
C LEU A 74 -19.44 -33.94 4.02
N THR A 75 -18.71 -34.38 5.05
CA THR A 75 -19.09 -35.55 5.86
C THR A 75 -18.65 -35.52 7.33
N GLY A 76 -17.84 -34.54 7.75
CA GLY A 76 -17.26 -34.47 9.09
C GLY A 76 -17.90 -33.43 10.01
N THR A 77 -18.33 -32.28 9.49
CA THR A 77 -18.98 -31.19 10.24
C THR A 77 -20.35 -30.87 9.65
N ARG A 78 -21.33 -30.50 10.49
CA ARG A 78 -22.71 -30.28 10.04
C ARG A 78 -23.42 -29.19 10.83
N TRP A 79 -24.43 -28.61 10.19
CA TRP A 79 -25.51 -27.92 10.88
C TRP A 79 -26.65 -28.90 11.20
N ALA A 80 -27.32 -28.71 12.34
CA ALA A 80 -28.57 -29.40 12.67
C ALA A 80 -29.58 -28.49 13.38
N SER A 81 -30.86 -28.65 13.06
CA SER A 81 -31.96 -27.86 13.64
C SER A 81 -32.69 -28.57 14.78
N ASP A 82 -33.49 -27.82 15.52
CA ASP A 82 -34.55 -28.39 16.36
C ASP A 82 -35.54 -29.25 15.55
N TRP A 83 -36.24 -30.14 16.24
CA TRP A 83 -37.09 -31.18 15.63
C TRP A 83 -38.50 -30.68 15.31
N THR A 84 -38.59 -29.58 14.57
CA THR A 84 -39.83 -29.01 14.04
C THR A 84 -39.68 -28.68 12.56
N ASP A 85 -40.80 -28.61 11.82
CA ASP A 85 -40.73 -28.44 10.35
C ASP A 85 -40.33 -27.02 9.92
N ALA A 86 -40.65 -26.01 10.74
CA ALA A 86 -40.41 -24.60 10.45
C ALA A 86 -38.98 -24.17 10.82
N GLN A 87 -38.00 -24.70 10.10
CA GLN A 87 -36.58 -24.41 10.32
C GLN A 87 -35.92 -23.91 9.04
N TRP A 88 -34.88 -23.09 9.17
CA TRP A 88 -34.14 -22.55 8.04
C TRP A 88 -32.64 -22.45 8.32
N PHE A 89 -31.86 -22.51 7.25
CA PHE A 89 -30.41 -22.29 7.21
C PHE A 89 -30.08 -21.30 6.10
N GLN A 90 -29.30 -20.25 6.38
CA GLN A 90 -28.93 -19.25 5.38
C GLN A 90 -27.43 -18.92 5.38
N VAL A 91 -26.96 -18.47 4.22
CA VAL A 91 -25.61 -17.95 4.01
C VAL A 91 -25.65 -16.53 3.45
N ASP A 92 -24.78 -15.65 3.95
CA ASP A 92 -24.50 -14.34 3.36
C ASP A 92 -23.34 -14.45 2.37
N LEU A 93 -23.62 -14.33 1.07
CA LEU A 93 -22.59 -14.39 0.02
C LEU A 93 -21.64 -13.16 0.04
N GLY A 94 -21.94 -12.16 0.87
CA GLY A 94 -21.21 -10.90 1.02
C GLY A 94 -21.67 -9.81 0.05
N ARG A 95 -22.19 -10.20 -1.13
CA ARG A 95 -22.78 -9.30 -2.14
C ARG A 95 -23.85 -10.02 -2.95
N SER A 96 -24.71 -9.26 -3.62
CA SER A 96 -25.68 -9.84 -4.55
C SER A 96 -24.94 -10.56 -5.68
N ALA A 97 -25.35 -11.80 -5.96
CA ALA A 97 -24.80 -12.63 -7.01
C ALA A 97 -25.93 -13.18 -7.89
N THR A 98 -25.64 -13.45 -9.16
CA THR A 98 -26.51 -14.27 -10.01
C THR A 98 -26.33 -15.73 -9.61
N LEU A 99 -27.43 -16.37 -9.23
CA LEU A 99 -27.44 -17.74 -8.74
C LEU A 99 -27.62 -18.71 -9.93
N SER A 100 -26.98 -19.88 -9.84
CA SER A 100 -27.03 -20.91 -10.89
C SER A 100 -27.44 -22.28 -10.37
N SER A 101 -26.92 -22.72 -9.22
CA SER A 101 -27.38 -23.93 -8.53
C SER A 101 -27.10 -23.85 -7.03
N ALA A 102 -27.76 -24.71 -6.28
CA ALA A 102 -27.40 -25.04 -4.91
C ALA A 102 -27.26 -26.55 -4.78
N VAL A 103 -26.16 -27.00 -4.18
CA VAL A 103 -25.93 -28.40 -3.80
C VAL A 103 -26.09 -28.53 -2.30
N LEU A 104 -27.04 -29.36 -1.88
CA LEU A 104 -27.34 -29.64 -0.48
C LEU A 104 -26.88 -31.06 -0.17
N THR A 105 -25.88 -31.20 0.69
CA THR A 105 -25.45 -32.51 1.17
C THR A 105 -26.08 -32.76 2.54
N TRP A 106 -27.12 -33.60 2.57
CA TRP A 106 -27.86 -33.93 3.78
C TRP A 106 -27.16 -35.00 4.61
N GLU A 107 -27.38 -34.94 5.92
CA GLU A 107 -27.15 -36.08 6.81
C GLU A 107 -28.28 -37.13 6.64
N ALA A 108 -28.28 -38.22 7.41
CA ALA A 108 -29.43 -39.12 7.51
C ALA A 108 -30.74 -38.38 7.85
N ALA A 109 -30.68 -37.25 8.56
CA ALA A 109 -31.79 -36.33 8.79
C ALA A 109 -31.90 -35.24 7.70
N TYR A 110 -32.97 -35.27 6.89
CA TYR A 110 -33.09 -34.45 5.69
C TYR A 110 -34.47 -33.78 5.53
N GLY A 111 -34.57 -32.83 4.59
CA GLY A 111 -35.83 -32.19 4.22
C GLY A 111 -36.57 -32.94 3.12
N ARG A 112 -37.79 -33.41 3.38
CA ARG A 112 -38.67 -34.01 2.36
C ARG A 112 -39.32 -32.95 1.48
N SER A 113 -39.57 -31.77 2.04
CA SER A 113 -40.06 -30.60 1.31
C SER A 113 -39.40 -29.35 1.86
N TYR A 114 -38.83 -28.53 0.98
CA TYR A 114 -38.14 -27.30 1.34
C TYR A 114 -38.10 -26.32 0.17
N GLN A 115 -37.78 -25.06 0.47
CA GLN A 115 -37.58 -24.01 -0.51
C GLN A 115 -36.15 -23.51 -0.46
N ILE A 116 -35.56 -23.24 -1.61
CA ILE A 116 -34.40 -22.33 -1.66
C ILE A 116 -34.94 -20.94 -1.94
N GLN A 117 -34.57 -20.01 -1.08
CA GLN A 117 -34.99 -18.62 -1.13
C GLN A 117 -33.76 -17.72 -1.28
N ALA A 118 -33.93 -16.59 -1.93
CA ALA A 118 -32.92 -15.54 -2.04
C ALA A 118 -33.44 -14.23 -1.45
N SER A 119 -32.53 -13.40 -0.96
CA SER A 119 -32.83 -12.06 -0.44
C SER A 119 -31.69 -11.11 -0.74
N ASP A 120 -32.00 -9.83 -0.94
CA ASP A 120 -30.99 -8.78 -1.12
C ASP A 120 -30.57 -8.15 0.23
N ASN A 121 -31.44 -8.23 1.24
CA ASN A 121 -31.25 -7.57 2.55
C ASN A 121 -31.27 -8.53 3.75
N GLY A 122 -31.60 -9.79 3.55
CA GLY A 122 -31.64 -10.83 4.59
C GLY A 122 -32.97 -10.88 5.36
N THR A 123 -33.94 -10.04 5.02
CA THR A 123 -35.27 -9.98 5.67
C THR A 123 -36.41 -10.24 4.70
N ASP A 124 -36.33 -9.75 3.46
CA ASP A 124 -37.35 -9.93 2.44
C ASP A 124 -36.96 -11.09 1.52
N TRP A 125 -37.72 -12.18 1.59
CA TRP A 125 -37.37 -13.43 0.92
C TRP A 125 -38.25 -13.70 -0.30
N ARG A 126 -37.60 -14.10 -1.39
CA ARG A 126 -38.24 -14.64 -2.60
C ARG A 126 -37.88 -16.10 -2.75
N THR A 127 -38.88 -16.95 -3.02
CA THR A 127 -38.63 -18.36 -3.34
C THR A 127 -38.06 -18.47 -4.73
N VAL A 128 -36.85 -19.05 -4.83
CA VAL A 128 -36.14 -19.31 -6.09
C VAL A 128 -36.49 -20.69 -6.63
N THR A 129 -36.62 -21.67 -5.75
CA THR A 129 -37.04 -23.02 -6.11
C THR A 129 -37.78 -23.68 -4.96
N THR A 130 -38.61 -24.68 -5.27
CA THR A 130 -39.28 -25.52 -4.29
C THR A 130 -39.00 -26.98 -4.62
N VAL A 131 -38.49 -27.72 -3.64
CA VAL A 131 -38.23 -29.15 -3.73
C VAL A 131 -39.29 -29.87 -2.90
N THR A 132 -39.91 -30.89 -3.48
CA THR A 132 -40.90 -31.74 -2.78
C THR A 132 -40.58 -33.21 -3.04
N GLY A 133 -40.89 -34.07 -2.06
CA GLY A 133 -40.67 -35.50 -2.19
C GLY A 133 -39.21 -35.93 -2.09
N GLY A 134 -38.35 -35.14 -1.44
CA GLY A 134 -36.94 -35.49 -1.25
C GLY A 134 -36.74 -36.81 -0.52
N ASP A 135 -35.63 -37.48 -0.82
CA ASP A 135 -35.22 -38.80 -0.31
C ASP A 135 -33.91 -38.77 0.50
N GLY A 136 -33.33 -37.58 0.69
CA GLY A 136 -32.09 -37.37 1.44
C GLY A 136 -30.86 -37.46 0.54
N GLY A 137 -29.66 -37.65 1.12
CA GLY A 137 -28.43 -37.71 0.33
C GLY A 137 -27.98 -36.34 -0.20
N THR A 138 -27.61 -36.25 -1.48
CA THR A 138 -27.16 -34.99 -2.11
C THR A 138 -28.17 -34.52 -3.15
N ASP A 139 -28.72 -33.33 -2.93
CA ASP A 139 -29.55 -32.64 -3.91
C ASP A 139 -28.71 -31.64 -4.70
N ASP A 140 -28.83 -31.64 -6.04
CA ASP A 140 -28.32 -30.57 -6.91
C ASP A 140 -29.50 -29.86 -7.57
N VAL A 141 -29.74 -28.62 -7.14
CA VAL A 141 -30.94 -27.86 -7.48
C VAL A 141 -30.57 -26.65 -8.31
N ALA A 142 -31.08 -26.58 -9.53
CA ALA A 142 -30.93 -25.41 -10.38
C ALA A 142 -31.60 -24.17 -9.75
N LEU A 143 -30.88 -23.06 -9.74
CA LEU A 143 -31.34 -21.76 -9.24
C LEU A 143 -31.39 -20.75 -10.39
N SER A 144 -32.26 -19.75 -10.24
CA SER A 144 -32.31 -18.61 -11.15
C SER A 144 -32.61 -17.33 -10.39
N GLY A 145 -32.17 -16.21 -10.93
CA GLY A 145 -32.30 -14.90 -10.29
C GLY A 145 -31.05 -14.50 -9.51
N THR A 146 -31.18 -13.44 -8.72
CA THR A 146 -30.07 -12.87 -7.94
C THR A 146 -30.35 -12.98 -6.44
N GLY A 147 -29.34 -12.70 -5.61
CA GLY A 147 -29.50 -12.50 -4.17
C GLY A 147 -28.15 -12.37 -3.47
N ARG A 148 -28.11 -11.62 -2.36
CA ARG A 148 -26.95 -11.59 -1.45
C ARG A 148 -27.02 -12.71 -0.43
N TYR A 149 -28.21 -12.97 0.08
CA TYR A 149 -28.47 -14.03 1.04
C TYR A 149 -29.20 -15.16 0.33
N VAL A 150 -28.81 -16.40 0.62
CA VAL A 150 -29.48 -17.59 0.09
C VAL A 150 -29.79 -18.51 1.27
N ARG A 151 -31.02 -19.03 1.31
CA ARG A 151 -31.55 -19.80 2.45
C ARG A 151 -32.27 -21.05 2.01
N MET A 152 -32.01 -22.16 2.69
CA MET A 152 -32.91 -23.32 2.73
C MET A 152 -33.97 -23.08 3.80
N ASN A 153 -35.24 -23.06 3.40
CA ASN A 153 -36.40 -22.96 4.28
C ASN A 153 -37.19 -24.28 4.26
N GLY A 154 -37.14 -25.01 5.36
CA GLY A 154 -37.83 -26.28 5.56
C GLY A 154 -39.35 -26.12 5.58
N LEU A 155 -40.05 -27.06 4.95
CA LEU A 155 -41.51 -27.16 4.94
C LEU A 155 -42.01 -28.47 5.56
N ALA A 156 -41.30 -29.58 5.32
CA ALA A 156 -41.58 -30.88 5.94
C ALA A 156 -40.30 -31.71 6.03
N ARG A 157 -40.04 -32.29 7.21
CA ARG A 157 -38.90 -33.17 7.45
C ARG A 157 -39.13 -34.56 6.86
N GLY A 158 -38.06 -35.22 6.43
CA GLY A 158 -38.08 -36.59 5.93
C GLY A 158 -38.03 -37.67 7.01
N THR A 159 -37.65 -37.29 8.22
CA THR A 159 -37.50 -38.19 9.38
C THR A 159 -38.16 -37.58 10.63
N ALA A 160 -38.08 -38.28 11.77
CA ALA A 160 -38.51 -37.75 13.06
C ALA A 160 -37.55 -36.68 13.64
N TRP A 161 -36.31 -36.62 13.15
CA TRP A 161 -35.26 -35.68 13.57
C TRP A 161 -35.39 -34.32 12.88
N GLY A 162 -34.57 -33.34 13.28
CA GLY A 162 -34.49 -32.01 12.63
C GLY A 162 -33.97 -32.08 11.19
N TYR A 163 -33.74 -30.92 10.57
CA TYR A 163 -32.98 -30.85 9.32
C TYR A 163 -31.48 -30.86 9.65
N SER A 164 -30.68 -31.56 8.86
CA SER A 164 -29.23 -31.54 9.04
C SER A 164 -28.47 -31.57 7.72
N LEU A 165 -27.55 -30.62 7.55
CA LEU A 165 -26.74 -30.43 6.35
C LEU A 165 -25.27 -30.60 6.71
N TRP A 166 -24.59 -31.51 6.03
CA TRP A 166 -23.13 -31.53 5.98
C TRP A 166 -22.60 -30.31 5.21
N GLU A 167 -23.24 -29.93 4.10
CA GLU A 167 -22.82 -28.75 3.32
C GLU A 167 -23.97 -28.12 2.53
N PHE A 168 -23.97 -26.80 2.42
CA PHE A 168 -24.85 -25.96 1.60
C PHE A 168 -24.03 -25.13 0.61
N GLN A 169 -23.82 -25.67 -0.59
CA GLN A 169 -22.99 -25.06 -1.63
C GLN A 169 -23.87 -24.24 -2.58
N VAL A 170 -23.64 -22.93 -2.67
CA VAL A 170 -24.36 -22.05 -3.61
C VAL A 170 -23.40 -21.67 -4.72
N TYR A 171 -23.77 -21.96 -5.97
CA TYR A 171 -22.99 -21.66 -7.15
C TYR A 171 -23.59 -20.51 -7.95
N GLY A 172 -22.73 -19.70 -8.57
CA GLY A 172 -23.18 -18.64 -9.43
C GLY A 172 -22.05 -17.75 -9.94
N THR A 173 -22.44 -16.58 -10.42
CA THR A 173 -21.50 -15.51 -10.78
C THR A 173 -21.78 -14.32 -9.88
N SER A 174 -20.75 -13.85 -9.18
CA SER A 174 -20.81 -12.56 -8.50
C SER A 174 -21.19 -11.48 -9.52
N SER A 175 -22.41 -10.97 -9.45
CA SER A 175 -22.77 -9.78 -10.22
C SER A 175 -21.96 -8.63 -9.63
N GLY A 176 -20.96 -8.14 -10.34
CA GLY A 176 -20.61 -6.73 -10.25
C GLY A 176 -21.85 -5.98 -10.73
N GLY A 177 -22.81 -5.73 -9.83
CA GLY A 177 -24.18 -5.30 -10.11
C GLY A 177 -24.30 -3.86 -10.61
N GLY A 178 -23.42 -3.46 -11.52
CA GLY A 178 -23.48 -2.24 -12.30
C GLY A 178 -23.03 -2.55 -13.71
N THR A 179 -23.35 -1.67 -14.65
CA THR A 179 -22.75 -1.67 -15.98
C THR A 179 -21.22 -1.85 -15.85
N PRO A 180 -20.56 -2.70 -16.68
CA PRO A 180 -19.11 -2.84 -16.67
C PRO A 180 -18.45 -1.46 -16.67
N LEU A 181 -17.49 -1.27 -15.77
CA LEU A 181 -16.82 0.03 -15.63
C LEU A 181 -15.76 0.12 -16.73
N PRO A 182 -15.72 1.22 -17.51
CA PRO A 182 -14.68 1.39 -18.50
C PRO A 182 -13.33 1.62 -17.80
N GLY A 183 -12.29 0.98 -18.31
CA GLY A 183 -10.92 1.34 -17.97
C GLY A 183 -10.46 2.55 -18.78
N GLY A 184 -9.62 3.39 -18.18
CA GLY A 184 -9.12 4.63 -18.76
C GLY A 184 -10.10 5.79 -18.64
N GLY A 185 -9.90 6.79 -19.50
CA GLY A 185 -10.65 8.04 -19.50
C GLY A 185 -9.79 9.25 -19.13
N ASP A 186 -10.44 10.41 -19.13
CA ASP A 186 -9.81 11.67 -18.74
C ASP A 186 -9.37 11.65 -17.26
N LEU A 187 -8.35 12.42 -16.89
CA LEU A 187 -7.76 12.39 -15.54
C LEU A 187 -8.41 13.38 -14.56
N GLY A 188 -9.47 14.07 -14.99
CA GLY A 188 -10.19 15.04 -14.17
C GLY A 188 -9.52 16.41 -14.11
N PRO A 189 -10.23 17.43 -13.59
CA PRO A 189 -9.84 18.83 -13.68
C PRO A 189 -8.65 19.21 -12.78
N ASN A 190 -8.30 18.37 -11.82
CA ASN A 190 -7.23 18.63 -10.87
C ASN A 190 -5.86 18.09 -11.35
N VAL A 191 -5.84 17.45 -12.51
CA VAL A 191 -4.62 17.00 -13.19
C VAL A 191 -4.30 17.98 -14.33
N HIS A 192 -3.28 18.79 -14.12
CA HIS A 192 -2.82 19.79 -15.08
C HIS A 192 -1.74 19.16 -15.96
N VAL A 193 -2.15 18.65 -17.14
CA VAL A 193 -1.20 18.07 -18.09
C VAL A 193 -0.70 19.15 -19.05
N VAL A 194 0.62 19.29 -19.14
CA VAL A 194 1.28 20.30 -19.97
C VAL A 194 2.33 19.68 -20.88
N ASP A 195 2.50 20.24 -22.07
CA ASP A 195 3.59 19.94 -23.00
C ASP A 195 4.46 21.20 -23.22
N PRO A 196 5.63 21.10 -23.87
CA PRO A 196 6.51 22.26 -24.06
C PRO A 196 5.90 23.43 -24.83
N SER A 197 4.79 23.21 -25.55
CA SER A 197 4.07 24.24 -26.31
C SER A 197 2.89 24.85 -25.55
N THR A 198 2.54 24.31 -24.38
CA THR A 198 1.44 24.81 -23.56
C THR A 198 1.77 26.23 -23.09
N PRO A 199 0.92 27.24 -23.38
CA PRO A 199 1.16 28.61 -22.92
C PRO A 199 0.93 28.73 -21.41
N ASP A 200 1.51 29.77 -20.81
CA ASP A 200 1.20 30.23 -19.44
C ASP A 200 1.40 29.19 -18.33
N ILE A 201 2.27 28.18 -18.53
CA ILE A 201 2.58 27.14 -17.53
C ILE A 201 2.98 27.76 -16.18
N GLN A 202 3.88 28.75 -16.18
CA GLN A 202 4.30 29.43 -14.95
C GLN A 202 3.13 30.11 -14.23
N ALA A 203 2.25 30.81 -14.97
CA ALA A 203 1.13 31.50 -14.36
C ALA A 203 0.16 30.52 -13.68
N ARG A 204 -0.03 29.33 -14.26
CA ARG A 204 -0.86 28.27 -13.65
C ARG A 204 -0.19 27.65 -12.42
N LEU A 205 1.12 27.41 -12.46
CA LEU A 205 1.90 26.97 -11.29
C LEU A 205 1.76 27.99 -10.15
N ASP A 206 1.95 29.28 -10.45
CA ASP A 206 1.85 30.36 -9.46
C ASP A 206 0.42 30.49 -8.88
N GLU A 207 -0.61 30.28 -9.70
CA GLU A 207 -2.00 30.29 -9.26
C GLU A 207 -2.27 29.20 -8.23
N VAL A 208 -1.90 27.96 -8.55
CA VAL A 208 -2.09 26.83 -7.63
C VAL A 208 -1.21 26.99 -6.39
N PHE A 209 0.03 27.46 -6.54
CA PHE A 209 0.90 27.75 -5.40
C PHE A 209 0.25 28.73 -4.43
N ARG A 210 -0.26 29.89 -4.90
CA ARG A 210 -0.94 30.87 -4.03
C ARG A 210 -2.16 30.29 -3.31
N GLN A 211 -2.86 29.34 -3.92
CA GLN A 211 -3.99 28.65 -3.28
C GLN A 211 -3.52 27.67 -2.22
N GLN A 212 -2.41 26.97 -2.48
CA GLN A 212 -1.97 25.83 -1.70
C GLN A 212 -0.85 26.12 -0.70
N GLU A 213 -0.17 27.26 -0.79
CA GLU A 213 1.02 27.59 0.01
C GLU A 213 0.76 27.44 1.52
N SER A 214 -0.35 28.00 2.00
CA SER A 214 -0.75 27.95 3.42
C SER A 214 -1.97 27.05 3.67
N ALA A 215 -2.41 26.27 2.69
CA ALA A 215 -3.62 25.44 2.77
C ALA A 215 -3.37 24.09 3.44
N GLN A 216 -2.70 24.10 4.60
CA GLN A 216 -2.25 22.89 5.29
C GLN A 216 -3.35 21.84 5.47
N PHE A 217 -4.54 22.23 5.91
CA PHE A 217 -5.68 21.32 6.09
C PHE A 217 -6.79 21.50 5.04
N GLY A 218 -6.47 22.15 3.91
CA GLY A 218 -7.41 22.39 2.82
C GLY A 218 -7.75 21.13 2.01
N ASN A 219 -8.85 21.22 1.26
CA ASN A 219 -9.31 20.13 0.38
C ASN A 219 -8.70 20.18 -1.04
N GLY A 220 -7.97 21.24 -1.38
CA GLY A 220 -7.29 21.36 -2.68
C GLY A 220 -6.27 20.24 -2.86
N ARG A 221 -6.31 19.57 -4.02
CA ARG A 221 -5.41 18.50 -4.43
C ARG A 221 -5.04 18.74 -5.89
N HIS A 222 -3.75 18.73 -6.23
CA HIS A 222 -3.30 19.03 -7.59
C HIS A 222 -2.15 18.12 -8.03
N ALA A 223 -2.17 17.72 -9.30
CA ALA A 223 -1.05 17.07 -9.96
C ALA A 223 -0.69 17.84 -11.24
N PHE A 224 0.56 18.27 -11.36
CA PHE A 224 1.11 18.84 -12.58
C PHE A 224 1.93 17.78 -13.31
N LEU A 225 1.51 17.41 -14.52
CA LEU A 225 2.13 16.33 -15.29
C LEU A 225 2.73 16.88 -16.58
N PHE A 226 4.05 16.78 -16.70
CA PHE A 226 4.83 17.35 -17.78
C PHE A 226 5.16 16.27 -18.82
N LYS A 227 4.61 16.38 -20.03
CA LYS A 227 4.97 15.49 -21.14
C LYS A 227 6.49 15.53 -21.45
N PRO A 228 7.04 14.48 -22.08
CA PRO A 228 8.44 14.50 -22.50
C PRO A 228 8.78 15.74 -23.33
N GLY A 229 9.92 16.35 -23.03
CA GLY A 229 10.37 17.60 -23.65
C GLY A 229 11.19 18.47 -22.71
N THR A 230 11.47 19.69 -23.16
CA THR A 230 12.23 20.68 -22.39
C THR A 230 11.41 21.93 -22.15
N TYR A 231 11.34 22.34 -20.89
CA TYR A 231 10.62 23.51 -20.40
C TYR A 231 11.63 24.54 -19.91
N ASN A 232 11.40 25.83 -20.15
CA ASN A 232 12.38 26.88 -19.85
C ASN A 232 11.76 27.97 -18.99
N GLY A 233 12.57 28.51 -18.06
CA GLY A 233 12.21 29.68 -17.27
C GLY A 233 11.13 29.41 -16.22
N LEU A 234 10.96 28.15 -15.81
CA LEU A 234 9.99 27.78 -14.79
C LEU A 234 10.62 27.81 -13.39
N ASN A 235 9.90 28.35 -12.41
CA ASN A 235 10.12 28.10 -11.00
C ASN A 235 8.81 27.57 -10.42
N ALA A 236 8.69 26.25 -10.35
CA ALA A 236 7.51 25.58 -9.84
C ALA A 236 7.55 25.53 -8.31
N GLN A 237 7.06 26.58 -7.65
CA GLN A 237 6.89 26.56 -6.19
C GLN A 237 5.72 25.62 -5.83
N LEU A 238 5.96 24.66 -4.93
CA LEU A 238 4.95 23.68 -4.53
C LEU A 238 4.41 23.97 -3.12
N GLY A 239 3.10 24.22 -3.04
CA GLY A 239 2.35 24.30 -1.79
C GLY A 239 1.92 22.93 -1.28
N PHE A 240 1.01 22.92 -0.30
CA PHE A 240 0.42 21.68 0.21
C PHE A 240 -0.34 20.91 -0.89
N TYR A 241 -0.38 19.59 -0.74
CA TYR A 241 -1.11 18.65 -1.60
C TYR A 241 -0.92 18.84 -3.10
N THR A 242 0.32 19.17 -3.48
CA THR A 242 0.69 19.39 -4.87
C THR A 242 1.77 18.37 -5.25
N GLN A 243 1.49 17.59 -6.28
CA GLN A 243 2.48 16.73 -6.93
C GLN A 243 2.91 17.39 -8.25
N ILE A 244 4.20 17.33 -8.55
CA ILE A 244 4.72 17.61 -9.89
C ILE A 244 5.46 16.37 -10.41
N ALA A 245 5.21 16.00 -11.66
CA ALA A 245 5.87 14.85 -12.24
C ALA A 245 6.12 14.97 -13.74
N GLY A 246 7.20 14.35 -14.21
CA GLY A 246 7.45 14.09 -15.62
C GLY A 246 6.72 12.83 -16.07
N LEU A 247 6.23 12.84 -17.31
CA LEU A 247 5.57 11.70 -17.96
C LEU A 247 6.55 10.90 -18.85
N GLY A 248 7.84 11.19 -18.76
CA GLY A 248 8.90 10.39 -19.38
C GLY A 248 9.07 9.02 -18.72
N VAL A 249 9.64 8.07 -19.46
CA VAL A 249 10.07 6.81 -18.84
C VAL A 249 11.27 7.07 -17.94
N ARG A 250 12.17 7.97 -18.32
CA ARG A 250 13.33 8.41 -17.53
C ARG A 250 13.21 9.90 -17.17
N PRO A 251 13.89 10.36 -16.10
CA PRO A 251 13.85 11.76 -15.70
C PRO A 251 14.29 12.72 -16.80
N ASP A 252 15.36 12.37 -17.52
CA ASP A 252 15.89 13.21 -18.60
C ASP A 252 14.97 13.35 -19.82
N ASP A 253 13.95 12.50 -19.96
CA ASP A 253 12.96 12.65 -21.03
C ASP A 253 12.08 13.90 -20.79
N THR A 254 11.99 14.40 -19.55
CA THR A 254 11.28 15.63 -19.17
C THR A 254 12.23 16.55 -18.38
N THR A 255 12.82 17.55 -19.06
CA THR A 255 13.76 18.49 -18.44
C THR A 255 13.14 19.86 -18.19
N ILE A 256 13.30 20.41 -16.98
CA ILE A 256 12.99 21.80 -16.65
C ILE A 256 14.32 22.56 -16.50
N ASN A 257 14.56 23.52 -17.40
CA ASN A 257 15.58 24.57 -17.23
C ASN A 257 15.00 25.64 -16.30
N GLY A 258 15.18 25.40 -15.01
CA GLY A 258 14.40 26.00 -13.94
C GLY A 258 14.41 25.13 -12.69
N ASP A 259 13.50 25.45 -11.78
CA ASP A 259 13.51 24.93 -10.41
C ASP A 259 12.15 24.31 -10.06
N VAL A 260 12.18 23.34 -9.15
CA VAL A 260 11.00 22.78 -8.48
C VAL A 260 11.16 23.01 -6.99
N THR A 261 10.57 24.09 -6.51
CA THR A 261 10.96 24.69 -5.24
C THR A 261 9.95 24.38 -4.13
N VAL A 262 10.48 24.02 -2.96
CA VAL A 262 9.77 24.21 -1.69
C VAL A 262 10.63 25.09 -0.79
N ASP A 263 10.02 26.12 -0.22
CA ASP A 263 10.61 26.97 0.81
C ASP A 263 9.57 27.21 1.93
N ALA A 264 9.94 27.96 2.96
CA ALA A 264 9.12 28.13 4.17
C ALA A 264 8.64 29.58 4.38
N GLY A 265 8.45 30.35 3.32
CA GLY A 265 8.00 31.76 3.41
C GLY A 265 6.70 31.92 4.21
N TRP A 266 5.71 31.07 3.95
CA TRP A 266 4.41 31.06 4.62
C TRP A 266 4.47 30.89 6.14
N PHE A 267 5.53 30.27 6.64
CA PHE A 267 5.74 30.01 8.06
C PHE A 267 7.05 30.61 8.57
N ASN A 268 7.41 31.80 8.06
CA ASN A 268 8.54 32.61 8.53
C ASN A 268 9.90 31.88 8.54
N GLY A 269 10.15 31.04 7.53
CA GLY A 269 11.38 30.27 7.41
C GLY A 269 11.39 28.95 8.20
N ASN A 270 10.31 28.61 8.92
CA ASN A 270 10.17 27.32 9.58
C ASN A 270 9.55 26.28 8.62
N ALA A 271 10.34 25.29 8.22
CA ALA A 271 9.91 24.23 7.31
C ALA A 271 9.29 23.01 8.02
N THR A 272 9.14 22.99 9.35
CA THR A 272 8.62 21.83 10.10
C THR A 272 7.18 21.45 9.76
N GLN A 273 6.47 22.26 8.96
CA GLN A 273 5.12 21.97 8.51
C GLN A 273 5.00 21.84 6.98
N ASN A 274 6.12 21.78 6.25
CA ASN A 274 6.11 21.62 4.79
C ASN A 274 5.83 20.16 4.38
N PHE A 275 4.59 19.72 4.59
CA PHE A 275 4.12 18.35 4.35
C PHE A 275 3.44 18.14 2.99
N TRP A 276 3.08 16.88 2.73
CA TRP A 276 2.10 16.41 1.73
C TRP A 276 2.34 16.96 0.33
N ARG A 277 3.50 16.69 -0.26
CA ARG A 277 3.82 17.07 -1.64
C ARG A 277 4.74 16.05 -2.28
N GLY A 278 4.99 16.16 -3.58
CA GLY A 278 5.91 15.24 -4.24
C GLY A 278 6.46 15.75 -5.56
N ALA A 279 7.69 15.37 -5.84
CA ALA A 279 8.37 15.59 -7.12
C ALA A 279 8.85 14.23 -7.68
N GLU A 280 8.50 13.93 -8.94
CA GLU A 280 8.81 12.64 -9.53
C GLU A 280 9.19 12.68 -11.02
N GLY A 281 10.25 11.97 -11.43
CA GLY A 281 10.49 11.69 -12.84
C GLY A 281 10.90 12.89 -13.69
N LEU A 282 11.57 13.90 -13.11
CA LEU A 282 12.01 15.12 -13.80
C LEU A 282 13.53 15.28 -13.75
N ALA A 283 14.09 15.83 -14.82
CA ALA A 283 15.42 16.42 -14.80
C ALA A 283 15.32 17.93 -14.55
N LEU A 284 16.13 18.46 -13.63
CA LEU A 284 16.19 19.87 -13.29
C LEU A 284 17.56 20.43 -13.67
N ASN A 285 17.55 21.61 -14.28
CA ASN A 285 18.74 22.45 -14.48
C ASN A 285 18.47 23.78 -13.73
N PRO A 286 18.75 23.82 -12.41
CA PRO A 286 18.35 24.92 -11.54
C PRO A 286 19.01 26.23 -11.95
N VAL A 287 18.27 27.35 -11.91
CA VAL A 287 18.74 28.62 -12.50
C VAL A 287 20.03 29.16 -11.90
N ASN A 288 20.29 28.86 -10.62
CA ASN A 288 21.50 29.27 -9.89
C ASN A 288 22.47 28.10 -9.64
N GLY A 289 22.20 26.93 -10.25
CA GLY A 289 22.95 25.70 -10.04
C GLY A 289 22.59 24.90 -8.79
N THR A 290 21.59 25.31 -7.99
CA THR A 290 21.09 24.57 -6.82
C THR A 290 19.58 24.69 -6.66
N ASP A 291 18.86 23.56 -6.79
CA ASP A 291 17.42 23.48 -6.50
C ASP A 291 17.19 23.51 -4.99
N ARG A 292 16.01 23.97 -4.53
CA ARG A 292 15.65 23.95 -3.09
C ARG A 292 14.40 23.10 -2.84
N TRP A 293 14.57 22.08 -2.00
CA TRP A 293 13.52 21.19 -1.53
C TRP A 293 13.41 21.22 0.00
N ALA A 294 13.01 22.37 0.55
CA ALA A 294 12.94 22.61 2.00
C ALA A 294 11.67 22.02 2.63
N VAL A 295 11.61 20.70 2.72
CA VAL A 295 10.43 19.95 3.17
C VAL A 295 10.55 19.38 4.58
N ALA A 296 9.42 18.91 5.11
CA ALA A 296 9.35 18.01 6.24
C ALA A 296 8.83 16.61 5.80
N GLN A 297 8.11 15.88 6.66
CA GLN A 297 7.59 14.54 6.38
C GLN A 297 6.58 14.50 5.21
N ALA A 298 6.31 13.29 4.68
CA ALA A 298 5.40 13.02 3.56
C ALA A 298 5.62 13.90 2.32
N SER A 299 6.89 14.15 2.01
CA SER A 299 7.31 14.97 0.88
C SER A 299 8.31 14.21 0.02
N SER A 300 7.80 13.42 -0.93
CA SER A 300 8.64 12.50 -1.70
C SER A 300 9.42 13.21 -2.81
N PHE A 301 10.70 12.86 -2.94
CA PHE A 301 11.56 13.28 -4.04
C PHE A 301 12.12 12.03 -4.71
N ARG A 302 11.44 11.56 -5.76
CA ARG A 302 11.69 10.25 -6.37
C ARG A 302 12.11 10.39 -7.81
N ARG A 303 13.07 9.59 -8.26
CA ARG A 303 13.37 9.49 -9.69
C ARG A 303 13.69 10.86 -10.31
N MET A 304 14.49 11.66 -9.63
CA MET A 304 14.85 13.01 -10.07
C MET A 304 16.28 13.04 -10.60
N HIS A 305 16.56 13.89 -11.58
CA HIS A 305 17.91 14.20 -12.03
C HIS A 305 18.21 15.68 -11.83
N VAL A 306 18.86 16.04 -10.73
CA VAL A 306 19.27 17.42 -10.46
C VAL A 306 20.66 17.65 -11.05
N LYS A 307 20.72 18.42 -12.14
CA LYS A 307 21.97 18.81 -12.84
C LYS A 307 22.65 19.97 -12.13
N GLY A 308 22.89 19.79 -10.83
CA GLY A 308 23.36 20.82 -9.91
C GLY A 308 23.32 20.32 -8.46
N GLY A 309 23.42 21.25 -7.50
CA GLY A 309 23.20 20.96 -6.08
C GLY A 309 21.73 20.85 -5.71
N LEU A 310 21.46 20.31 -4.53
CA LEU A 310 20.11 20.25 -3.94
C LEU A 310 20.17 20.74 -2.49
N ASN A 311 19.50 21.85 -2.18
CA ASN A 311 19.42 22.41 -0.83
C ASN A 311 18.14 21.92 -0.14
N LEU A 312 18.28 21.28 1.03
CA LEU A 312 17.18 20.73 1.79
C LEU A 312 16.69 21.65 2.90
N ALA A 313 17.34 22.78 3.15
CA ALA A 313 16.96 23.74 4.18
C ALA A 313 16.21 24.94 3.60
N PRO A 314 15.28 25.53 4.37
CA PRO A 314 14.63 26.77 3.98
C PRO A 314 15.64 27.91 3.94
N ASN A 315 15.29 28.99 3.26
CA ASN A 315 16.09 30.20 3.31
C ASN A 315 16.26 30.66 4.77
N GLY A 316 17.50 30.90 5.20
CA GLY A 316 17.84 31.28 6.57
C GLY A 316 18.10 30.13 7.55
N TYR A 317 18.02 28.86 7.11
CA TYR A 317 18.33 27.68 7.93
C TYR A 317 17.43 27.52 9.17
N GLY A 318 16.16 27.88 9.05
CA GLY A 318 15.15 27.58 10.06
C GLY A 318 14.96 26.08 10.27
N TRP A 319 14.13 25.72 11.25
CA TRP A 319 13.86 24.31 11.56
C TRP A 319 13.27 23.57 10.36
N ALA A 320 13.73 22.33 10.15
CA ALA A 320 13.26 21.46 9.09
C ALA A 320 13.38 20.00 9.55
N SER A 321 12.37 19.19 9.24
CA SER A 321 12.22 17.81 9.73
C SER A 321 11.85 16.85 8.59
N GLY A 322 12.63 16.91 7.51
CA GLY A 322 12.54 15.98 6.40
C GLY A 322 13.15 14.61 6.77
N GLY A 323 13.34 13.72 5.83
CA GLY A 323 12.88 13.77 4.45
C GLY A 323 13.30 12.50 3.72
N TYR A 324 12.89 12.37 2.46
CA TYR A 324 13.02 11.13 1.71
C TYR A 324 13.44 11.40 0.26
N ILE A 325 14.55 10.79 -0.16
CA ILE A 325 15.00 10.78 -1.57
C ILE A 325 15.22 9.33 -2.01
N ALA A 326 14.66 8.97 -3.17
CA ALA A 326 14.91 7.66 -3.77
C ALA A 326 15.11 7.71 -5.29
N ASP A 327 15.86 6.74 -5.81
CA ASP A 327 16.06 6.51 -7.25
C ASP A 327 16.52 7.76 -8.02
N SER A 328 17.25 8.67 -7.38
CA SER A 328 17.58 9.99 -7.90
C SER A 328 19.08 10.17 -8.12
N LYS A 329 19.41 11.02 -9.09
CA LYS A 329 20.76 11.46 -9.39
C LYS A 329 20.90 12.95 -9.11
N ILE A 330 21.77 13.32 -8.18
CA ILE A 330 22.11 14.71 -7.89
C ILE A 330 23.57 14.88 -8.27
N ASP A 331 23.84 15.62 -9.35
CA ASP A 331 25.19 15.77 -9.91
C ASP A 331 26.12 16.53 -8.95
N GLY A 332 25.56 17.48 -8.19
CA GLY A 332 26.27 18.28 -7.20
C GLY A 332 26.15 17.75 -5.76
N GLN A 333 26.41 18.65 -4.81
CA GLN A 333 26.29 18.35 -3.39
C GLN A 333 24.84 18.54 -2.91
N ILE A 334 24.37 17.61 -2.08
CA ILE A 334 23.17 17.82 -1.27
C ILE A 334 23.53 18.60 -0.01
N GLY A 335 22.89 19.75 0.16
CA GLY A 335 23.01 20.64 1.31
C GLY A 335 21.95 20.35 2.37
N ASN A 336 22.32 19.64 3.43
CA ASN A 336 21.42 19.29 4.54
C ASN A 336 21.14 20.47 5.48
N TYR A 337 22.18 21.22 5.84
CA TYR A 337 22.18 22.35 6.77
C TYR A 337 21.40 22.08 8.07
N SER A 338 20.23 22.68 8.27
CA SER A 338 19.40 22.58 9.49
C SER A 338 18.46 21.38 9.53
N GLN A 339 18.38 20.58 8.46
CA GLN A 339 17.55 19.37 8.43
C GLN A 339 17.99 18.40 9.53
N GLN A 340 17.05 18.07 10.42
CA GLN A 340 17.27 17.23 11.60
C GLN A 340 17.74 15.83 11.21
N GLN A 341 17.02 15.20 10.28
CA GLN A 341 17.27 13.86 9.79
C GLN A 341 16.91 13.75 8.31
N TRP A 342 17.32 12.65 7.68
CA TRP A 342 17.02 12.37 6.28
C TRP A 342 17.28 10.90 5.93
N TYR A 343 16.47 10.37 5.01
CA TYR A 343 16.70 9.07 4.38
C TYR A 343 16.93 9.20 2.89
N THR A 344 17.97 8.52 2.39
CA THR A 344 18.35 8.53 0.96
C THR A 344 18.67 7.10 0.54
N ARG A 345 17.87 6.53 -0.38
CA ARG A 345 18.09 5.17 -0.89
C ARG A 345 18.22 5.03 -2.40
N ASP A 346 19.13 4.17 -2.84
CA ASP A 346 19.30 3.80 -4.25
C ASP A 346 19.55 5.01 -5.18
N ASN A 347 20.40 5.94 -4.72
CA ASN A 347 20.70 7.19 -5.40
C ASN A 347 22.13 7.23 -5.92
N SER A 348 22.43 8.25 -6.73
CA SER A 348 23.79 8.71 -7.01
C SER A 348 23.89 10.19 -6.66
N ILE A 349 24.80 10.56 -5.76
CA ILE A 349 24.98 11.94 -5.33
C ILE A 349 26.43 12.39 -5.50
N GLY A 350 26.66 13.65 -5.88
CA GLY A 350 28.01 14.23 -5.95
C GLY A 350 28.65 14.43 -4.57
N GLY A 351 27.83 14.56 -3.53
CA GLY A 351 28.26 14.58 -2.14
C GLY A 351 27.17 15.02 -1.18
N TRP A 352 27.50 15.07 0.11
CA TRP A 352 26.60 15.46 1.19
C TRP A 352 27.29 16.46 2.12
N SER A 353 26.58 17.50 2.57
CA SER A 353 27.22 18.65 3.25
C SER A 353 27.55 18.44 4.73
N ASN A 354 26.60 17.96 5.53
CA ASN A 354 26.72 17.90 7.00
C ASN A 354 25.72 16.92 7.63
N SER A 355 25.84 16.70 8.93
CA SER A 355 24.91 15.88 9.72
C SER A 355 24.35 16.70 10.87
N VAL A 356 23.07 16.48 11.23
CA VAL A 356 22.44 17.07 12.42
C VAL A 356 22.17 15.95 13.43
N TRP A 357 21.08 15.20 13.29
CA TRP A 357 20.75 14.10 14.22
C TRP A 357 20.84 12.72 13.56
N ASN A 358 20.20 12.48 12.41
CA ASN A 358 20.16 11.13 11.84
C ASN A 358 20.14 11.15 10.30
N GLN A 359 21.30 11.00 9.66
CA GLN A 359 21.40 10.97 8.21
C GLN A 359 21.70 9.54 7.74
N VAL A 360 20.72 8.91 7.08
CA VAL A 360 20.75 7.48 6.75
C VAL A 360 20.76 7.26 5.25
N PHE A 361 21.68 6.40 4.81
CA PHE A 361 21.89 6.06 3.41
C PHE A 361 21.88 4.54 3.23
N SER A 362 21.25 4.06 2.17
CA SER A 362 21.33 2.66 1.72
C SER A 362 21.40 2.63 0.19
N GLY A 363 22.32 1.84 -0.38
CA GLY A 363 22.42 1.78 -1.84
C GLY A 363 22.77 3.11 -2.52
N THR A 364 23.31 4.09 -1.79
CA THR A 364 23.57 5.43 -2.35
C THR A 364 25.04 5.57 -2.74
N GLU A 365 25.28 5.77 -4.02
CA GLU A 365 26.58 6.10 -4.58
C GLU A 365 26.94 7.55 -4.21
N GLY A 366 28.16 7.77 -3.71
CA GLY A 366 28.61 9.09 -3.23
C GLY A 366 28.15 9.46 -1.82
N ALA A 367 27.45 8.57 -1.11
CA ALA A 367 27.15 8.75 0.32
C ALA A 367 28.45 8.86 1.15
N PRO A 368 28.46 9.67 2.23
CA PRO A 368 29.55 9.65 3.20
C PRO A 368 29.68 8.25 3.82
N ALA A 369 30.88 7.88 4.28
CA ALA A 369 31.08 6.61 4.95
C ALA A 369 30.36 6.56 6.31
N GLN A 370 30.00 5.35 6.76
CA GLN A 370 29.45 5.11 8.10
C GLN A 370 30.33 5.77 9.17
N SER A 371 29.76 6.64 9.99
CA SER A 371 30.51 7.38 11.02
C SER A 371 29.73 7.68 12.30
N PHE A 372 28.49 7.18 12.43
CA PHE A 372 27.73 7.31 13.68
C PHE A 372 28.57 6.83 14.88
N PRO A 373 28.69 7.60 15.98
CA PRO A 373 27.80 8.68 16.41
C PRO A 373 28.20 10.11 16.03
N GLU A 374 29.36 10.36 15.41
CA GLU A 374 29.75 11.71 15.00
C GLU A 374 30.78 11.67 13.85
N PRO A 375 30.47 12.24 12.68
CA PRO A 375 29.16 12.71 12.23
C PRO A 375 28.10 11.59 12.26
N ARG A 376 26.83 11.93 12.50
CA ARG A 376 25.71 10.96 12.63
C ARG A 376 25.24 10.40 11.27
N TYR A 377 26.18 9.82 10.51
CA TYR A 377 25.93 9.09 9.27
C TYR A 377 25.77 7.60 9.54
N THR A 378 24.61 7.07 9.16
CA THR A 378 24.38 5.63 9.04
C THR A 378 24.37 5.26 7.56
N THR A 379 25.27 4.39 7.11
CA THR A 379 25.49 4.13 5.68
C THR A 379 25.62 2.64 5.42
N LEU A 380 24.70 2.13 4.62
CA LEU A 380 24.68 0.77 4.12
C LEU A 380 25.05 0.80 2.63
N ASP A 381 25.87 -0.17 2.20
CA ASP A 381 26.30 -0.24 0.80
C ASP A 381 25.13 -0.47 -0.17
N THR A 382 24.13 -1.23 0.27
CA THR A 382 22.96 -1.62 -0.52
C THR A 382 21.67 -1.51 0.26
N THR A 383 20.56 -1.26 -0.43
CA THR A 383 19.21 -1.53 0.10
C THR A 383 18.89 -3.02 -0.10
N PRO A 384 18.57 -3.81 0.95
CA PRO A 384 18.44 -5.27 0.83
C PRO A 384 17.44 -5.72 -0.24
N VAL A 385 16.27 -5.09 -0.25
CA VAL A 385 15.29 -5.21 -1.34
C VAL A 385 14.62 -3.85 -1.52
N SER A 386 14.45 -3.43 -2.76
CA SER A 386 13.65 -2.25 -3.10
C SER A 386 12.91 -2.49 -4.41
N ARG A 387 11.78 -1.82 -4.57
CA ARG A 387 11.02 -1.80 -5.81
C ARG A 387 10.54 -0.38 -6.00
N GLU A 388 10.93 0.27 -7.09
CA GLU A 388 10.55 1.67 -7.27
C GLU A 388 9.04 1.81 -7.46
N LYS A 389 8.52 2.95 -6.98
CA LYS A 389 7.10 3.28 -7.02
C LYS A 389 6.58 3.26 -8.46
N PRO A 390 5.38 2.71 -8.73
CA PRO A 390 4.73 2.90 -10.03
C PRO A 390 4.47 4.39 -10.32
N TYR A 391 4.57 4.77 -11.59
CA TYR A 391 4.35 6.15 -12.02
C TYR A 391 3.69 6.22 -13.41
N LEU A 392 2.96 7.30 -13.65
CA LEU A 392 2.29 7.55 -14.92
C LEU A 392 3.30 8.02 -15.97
N ILE A 393 3.21 7.48 -17.19
CA ILE A 393 4.02 7.86 -18.34
C ILE A 393 3.15 8.18 -19.55
N TRP A 394 3.70 8.96 -20.48
CA TRP A 394 3.14 9.26 -21.79
C TRP A 394 4.07 8.69 -22.87
N GLU A 395 3.63 7.59 -23.48
CA GLU A 395 4.39 6.85 -24.49
C GLU A 395 3.42 6.42 -25.60
N ASP A 396 3.82 6.50 -26.87
CA ASP A 396 2.98 6.16 -28.02
C ASP A 396 1.63 6.90 -28.08
N ASN A 397 1.60 8.17 -27.66
CA ASN A 397 0.40 9.00 -27.55
C ASN A 397 -0.69 8.43 -26.62
N GLN A 398 -0.30 7.61 -25.64
CA GLN A 398 -1.20 7.03 -24.66
C GLN A 398 -0.62 7.15 -23.25
N TYR A 399 -1.51 7.29 -22.26
CA TYR A 399 -1.12 7.12 -20.87
C TYR A 399 -0.91 5.64 -20.56
N LYS A 400 0.18 5.35 -19.88
CA LYS A 400 0.48 4.04 -19.29
C LYS A 400 0.98 4.25 -17.86
N VAL A 401 0.89 3.24 -17.02
CA VAL A 401 1.60 3.19 -15.74
C VAL A 401 2.83 2.31 -15.94
N PHE A 402 4.00 2.85 -15.66
CA PHE A 402 5.22 2.06 -15.58
C PHE A 402 5.28 1.40 -14.20
N SER A 403 5.49 0.09 -14.17
CA SER A 403 5.53 -0.74 -12.97
C SER A 403 6.94 -1.33 -12.84
N PRO A 404 7.85 -0.67 -12.09
CA PRO A 404 9.26 -1.08 -12.01
C PRO A 404 9.44 -2.50 -11.46
N ALA A 405 10.46 -3.19 -11.94
CA ALA A 405 10.87 -4.49 -11.41
C ALA A 405 11.52 -4.34 -10.02
N LYS A 406 11.38 -5.36 -9.18
CA LYS A 406 12.06 -5.46 -7.88
C LYS A 406 13.57 -5.58 -8.09
N ARG A 407 14.36 -4.94 -7.23
CA ARG A 407 15.82 -5.10 -7.11
C ARG A 407 16.15 -5.68 -5.74
N THR A 408 17.15 -6.55 -5.70
CA THR A 408 17.76 -7.06 -4.47
C THR A 408 19.16 -6.49 -4.37
N ASN A 409 19.61 -6.17 -3.16
CA ASN A 409 20.87 -5.48 -2.90
C ASN A 409 21.04 -4.25 -3.81
N ALA A 410 19.99 -3.43 -3.88
CA ALA A 410 19.94 -2.28 -4.77
C ALA A 410 21.01 -1.25 -4.39
N ARG A 411 21.65 -0.69 -5.42
CA ARG A 411 22.60 0.40 -5.33
C ARG A 411 22.52 1.24 -6.60
N GLY A 412 22.59 2.56 -6.45
CA GLY A 412 22.43 3.50 -7.55
C GLY A 412 21.02 3.51 -8.14
N THR A 413 20.80 4.38 -9.12
CA THR A 413 19.48 4.55 -9.74
C THR A 413 19.13 3.41 -10.69
N THR A 414 17.83 3.19 -10.89
CA THR A 414 17.28 2.21 -11.85
C THR A 414 17.46 2.60 -13.31
N TRP A 415 17.78 3.86 -13.59
CA TRP A 415 17.57 4.46 -14.91
C TRP A 415 18.80 5.15 -15.51
N ALA A 416 19.87 5.39 -14.74
CA ALA A 416 21.06 6.04 -15.27
C ALA A 416 21.80 5.17 -16.32
N ASN A 417 21.77 3.84 -16.13
CA ASN A 417 22.51 2.89 -16.98
C ASN A 417 21.65 2.21 -18.06
N GLY A 418 20.51 2.81 -18.43
CA GLY A 418 19.63 2.29 -19.48
C GLY A 418 18.16 2.45 -19.17
N ALA A 419 17.31 1.79 -19.96
CA ALA A 419 15.89 1.75 -19.67
C ALA A 419 15.65 0.97 -18.36
N PRO A 420 14.88 1.50 -17.40
CA PRO A 420 14.51 0.74 -16.21
C PRO A 420 13.77 -0.54 -16.62
N GLN A 421 13.99 -1.62 -15.88
CA GLN A 421 13.21 -2.85 -16.05
C GLN A 421 11.84 -2.68 -15.38
N GLY A 422 10.78 -3.15 -16.05
CA GLY A 422 9.41 -3.03 -15.55
C GLY A 422 8.38 -3.17 -16.66
N GLU A 423 7.12 -3.32 -16.25
CA GLU A 423 5.98 -3.45 -17.15
C GLU A 423 5.38 -2.08 -17.51
N ARG A 424 4.84 -1.95 -18.72
CA ARG A 424 4.07 -0.78 -19.17
C ARG A 424 2.60 -1.18 -19.28
N ILE A 425 1.80 -0.75 -18.32
CA ILE A 425 0.39 -1.14 -18.24
C ILE A 425 -0.45 0.01 -18.81
N PRO A 426 -1.22 -0.19 -19.89
CA PRO A 426 -2.00 0.89 -20.49
C PRO A 426 -3.09 1.37 -19.53
N LEU A 427 -3.41 2.68 -19.56
CA LEU A 427 -4.42 3.27 -18.67
C LEU A 427 -5.81 2.64 -18.84
N SER A 428 -6.10 1.99 -19.97
CA SER A 428 -7.32 1.19 -20.18
C SER A 428 -7.45 -0.03 -19.24
N ARG A 429 -6.42 -0.36 -18.48
CA ARG A 429 -6.44 -1.38 -17.40
C ARG A 429 -6.65 -0.78 -16.01
N PHE A 430 -6.82 0.53 -15.90
CA PHE A 430 -7.08 1.25 -14.65
C PHE A 430 -8.48 1.83 -14.68
N TYR A 431 -9.20 1.70 -13.58
CA TYR A 431 -10.34 2.56 -13.33
C TYR A 431 -9.84 3.91 -12.80
N VAL A 432 -10.21 4.99 -13.48
CA VAL A 432 -9.82 6.35 -13.10
C VAL A 432 -10.83 6.88 -12.08
N VAL A 433 -10.43 6.87 -10.81
CA VAL A 433 -11.26 7.22 -9.66
C VAL A 433 -11.30 8.73 -9.50
N ARG A 434 -12.49 9.32 -9.59
CA ARG A 434 -12.73 10.78 -9.53
C ARG A 434 -13.64 11.17 -8.36
N PRO A 435 -13.61 12.43 -7.88
CA PRO A 435 -14.52 12.87 -6.81
C PRO A 435 -15.97 12.45 -7.08
N GLY A 436 -16.63 11.88 -6.07
CA GLY A 436 -17.96 11.26 -6.18
C GLY A 436 -17.96 9.74 -6.47
N THR A 437 -16.81 9.14 -6.78
CA THR A 437 -16.68 7.68 -6.86
C THR A 437 -16.86 7.06 -5.46
N THR A 438 -17.76 6.10 -5.33
CA THR A 438 -18.00 5.39 -4.06
C THR A 438 -17.04 4.22 -3.89
N ALA A 439 -16.84 3.77 -2.65
CA ALA A 439 -16.08 2.54 -2.37
C ALA A 439 -16.69 1.30 -3.04
N ALA A 440 -18.02 1.22 -3.16
CA ALA A 440 -18.68 0.16 -3.91
C ALA A 440 -18.24 0.13 -5.38
N THR A 441 -18.13 1.30 -6.03
CA THR A 441 -17.65 1.40 -7.42
C THR A 441 -16.16 1.06 -7.51
N MET A 442 -15.33 1.49 -6.55
CA MET A 442 -13.91 1.11 -6.52
C MET A 442 -13.74 -0.42 -6.40
N ASN A 443 -14.50 -1.06 -5.51
CA ASN A 443 -14.50 -2.52 -5.36
C ASN A 443 -15.00 -3.22 -6.62
N GLN A 444 -16.07 -2.72 -7.24
CA GLN A 444 -16.55 -3.25 -8.51
C GLN A 444 -15.47 -3.21 -9.60
N ALA A 445 -14.67 -2.15 -9.68
CA ALA A 445 -13.55 -2.06 -10.63
C ALA A 445 -12.45 -3.08 -10.33
N LEU A 446 -12.08 -3.23 -9.06
CA LEU A 446 -11.10 -4.21 -8.60
C LEU A 446 -11.55 -5.65 -8.92
N ASP A 447 -12.82 -5.96 -8.64
CA ASP A 447 -13.46 -7.25 -8.96
C ASP A 447 -13.48 -7.54 -10.46
N GLN A 448 -13.62 -6.51 -11.30
CA GLN A 448 -13.59 -6.63 -12.77
C GLN A 448 -12.18 -6.88 -13.33
N GLY A 449 -11.14 -6.84 -12.50
CA GLY A 449 -9.76 -7.02 -12.97
C GLY A 449 -9.06 -5.71 -13.34
N LEU A 450 -9.64 -4.53 -13.03
CA LEU A 450 -8.98 -3.25 -13.21
C LEU A 450 -8.08 -2.92 -12.01
N HIS A 451 -7.06 -2.11 -12.25
CA HIS A 451 -6.30 -1.39 -11.24
C HIS A 451 -7.04 -0.10 -10.85
N LEU A 452 -6.55 0.64 -9.84
CA LEU A 452 -7.11 1.95 -9.48
C LEU A 452 -6.08 3.07 -9.71
N LEU A 453 -6.51 4.13 -10.38
CA LEU A 453 -5.78 5.41 -10.42
C LEU A 453 -6.63 6.46 -9.71
N LEU A 454 -6.22 6.86 -8.50
CA LEU A 454 -6.88 7.89 -7.69
C LEU A 454 -6.41 9.26 -8.17
N THR A 455 -7.29 9.99 -8.87
CA THR A 455 -6.98 11.37 -9.29
C THR A 455 -6.92 12.31 -8.07
N PRO A 456 -6.38 13.53 -8.17
CA PRO A 456 -6.29 14.42 -7.03
C PRO A 456 -7.69 14.81 -6.51
N GLY A 457 -8.00 14.41 -5.27
CA GLY A 457 -9.27 14.68 -4.60
C GLY A 457 -9.33 14.08 -3.20
N VAL A 458 -10.39 14.41 -2.46
CA VAL A 458 -10.74 13.81 -1.16
C VAL A 458 -11.98 12.93 -1.35
N TYR A 459 -11.89 11.68 -0.92
CA TYR A 459 -12.86 10.62 -1.21
C TYR A 459 -13.36 10.01 0.08
N HIS A 460 -14.65 10.18 0.36
CA HIS A 460 -15.30 9.52 1.49
C HIS A 460 -15.69 8.08 1.11
N VAL A 461 -15.37 7.12 1.97
CA VAL A 461 -15.65 5.70 1.77
C VAL A 461 -16.52 5.15 2.90
N ASP A 462 -17.72 4.67 2.55
CA ASP A 462 -18.73 4.12 3.48
C ASP A 462 -18.48 2.66 3.86
N ARG A 463 -17.57 2.00 3.14
CA ARG A 463 -17.12 0.62 3.32
C ARG A 463 -15.66 0.50 2.90
N THR A 464 -15.02 -0.58 3.32
CA THR A 464 -13.63 -0.86 2.99
C THR A 464 -13.43 -1.05 1.48
N VAL A 465 -12.35 -0.46 0.96
CA VAL A 465 -11.84 -0.76 -0.39
C VAL A 465 -11.00 -2.04 -0.32
N GLU A 466 -11.44 -3.08 -1.03
CA GLU A 466 -10.93 -4.45 -0.91
C GLU A 466 -10.04 -4.82 -2.11
N VAL A 467 -8.73 -4.90 -1.88
CA VAL A 467 -7.70 -5.22 -2.89
C VAL A 467 -7.34 -6.70 -2.82
N ASN A 468 -8.10 -7.53 -3.54
CA ASN A 468 -8.03 -8.99 -3.42
C ASN A 468 -7.29 -9.70 -4.56
N ARG A 469 -6.90 -8.97 -5.62
CA ARG A 469 -6.30 -9.57 -6.82
C ARG A 469 -4.77 -9.40 -6.79
N PRO A 470 -3.98 -10.46 -7.02
CA PRO A 470 -2.53 -10.36 -7.15
C PRO A 470 -2.11 -9.33 -8.21
N GLY A 471 -0.98 -8.66 -7.99
CA GLY A 471 -0.42 -7.67 -8.90
C GLY A 471 -1.23 -6.37 -9.04
N THR A 472 -2.23 -6.14 -8.18
CA THR A 472 -3.07 -4.94 -8.29
C THR A 472 -2.28 -3.69 -7.92
N ILE A 473 -2.32 -2.67 -8.78
CA ILE A 473 -1.81 -1.33 -8.51
C ILE A 473 -2.95 -0.41 -8.07
N VAL A 474 -2.76 0.27 -6.95
CA VAL A 474 -3.54 1.44 -6.51
C VAL A 474 -2.59 2.62 -6.46
N LEU A 475 -2.66 3.49 -7.47
CA LEU A 475 -1.79 4.65 -7.63
C LEU A 475 -2.58 5.94 -7.40
N GLY A 476 -2.14 6.77 -6.47
CA GLY A 476 -2.65 8.11 -6.24
C GLY A 476 -1.84 9.18 -6.96
N LEU A 477 -2.54 10.23 -7.41
CA LEU A 477 -1.98 11.45 -7.95
C LEU A 477 -2.33 12.62 -7.04
N GLY A 478 -1.41 13.58 -6.88
CA GLY A 478 -1.66 14.83 -6.19
C GLY A 478 -2.16 14.66 -4.76
N LEU A 479 -1.63 13.67 -4.04
CA LEU A 479 -2.01 13.34 -2.65
C LEU A 479 -3.51 13.05 -2.51
N ALA A 480 -4.06 12.28 -3.47
CA ALA A 480 -5.42 11.73 -3.37
C ALA A 480 -5.66 11.15 -1.97
N THR A 481 -6.80 11.47 -1.36
CA THR A 481 -7.05 11.20 0.06
C THR A 481 -8.31 10.36 0.23
N LEU A 482 -8.23 9.21 0.90
CA LEU A 482 -9.41 8.44 1.31
C LEU A 482 -9.75 8.74 2.78
N VAL A 483 -11.03 9.00 3.05
CA VAL A 483 -11.58 9.25 4.39
C VAL A 483 -12.60 8.16 4.70
N PRO A 484 -12.32 7.23 5.63
CA PRO A 484 -13.31 6.24 6.02
C PRO A 484 -14.41 6.85 6.88
N ASP A 485 -15.64 6.71 6.43
CA ASP A 485 -16.82 7.06 7.19
C ASP A 485 -17.23 5.90 8.10
N ASN A 486 -18.07 6.19 9.11
CA ASN A 486 -18.71 5.17 9.96
C ASN A 486 -17.74 4.22 10.69
N GLY A 487 -16.46 4.58 10.82
CA GLY A 487 -15.44 3.77 11.50
C GLY A 487 -15.02 2.51 10.73
N VAL A 488 -15.21 2.48 9.42
CA VAL A 488 -14.72 1.36 8.59
C VAL A 488 -13.20 1.43 8.41
N THR A 489 -12.58 0.30 8.10
CA THR A 489 -11.21 0.33 7.57
C THR A 489 -11.22 0.93 6.17
N ALA A 490 -10.32 1.88 5.87
CA ALA A 490 -10.33 2.55 4.57
C ALA A 490 -9.96 1.58 3.43
N MET A 491 -8.92 0.77 3.64
CA MET A 491 -8.45 -0.17 2.64
C MET A 491 -7.90 -1.47 3.27
N ARG A 492 -8.20 -2.59 2.62
CA ARG A 492 -7.66 -3.91 2.93
C ARG A 492 -7.00 -4.52 1.71
N VAL A 493 -5.88 -5.20 1.93
CA VAL A 493 -5.22 -6.05 0.94
C VAL A 493 -5.34 -7.50 1.39
N ALA A 494 -5.67 -8.41 0.48
CA ALA A 494 -5.68 -9.84 0.77
C ALA A 494 -4.26 -10.43 0.92
N ASP A 495 -4.18 -11.68 1.34
CA ASP A 495 -2.94 -12.48 1.37
C ASP A 495 -2.54 -12.89 -0.06
N VAL A 496 -2.07 -11.92 -0.87
CA VAL A 496 -1.78 -12.07 -2.30
C VAL A 496 -0.49 -11.36 -2.72
N ASP A 497 0.15 -11.90 -3.75
CA ASP A 497 1.39 -11.36 -4.32
C ASP A 497 1.21 -9.98 -4.98
N GLY A 498 2.27 -9.19 -4.96
CA GLY A 498 2.54 -8.17 -5.97
C GLY A 498 1.67 -6.92 -5.92
N VAL A 499 0.83 -6.74 -4.90
CA VAL A 499 0.01 -5.53 -4.75
C VAL A 499 0.92 -4.30 -4.56
N ARG A 500 0.56 -3.18 -5.20
CA ARG A 500 1.31 -1.93 -5.12
C ARG A 500 0.40 -0.79 -4.71
N LEU A 501 0.54 -0.34 -3.48
CA LEU A 501 -0.14 0.85 -2.95
C LEU A 501 0.82 2.03 -3.03
N ALA A 502 0.44 3.09 -3.74
CA ALA A 502 1.37 4.17 -4.07
C ALA A 502 0.72 5.57 -4.04
N GLY A 503 1.27 6.51 -3.27
CA GLY A 503 1.04 7.96 -3.47
C GLY A 503 -0.32 8.51 -3.03
N PHE A 504 -0.89 8.02 -1.92
CA PHE A 504 -2.17 8.51 -1.39
C PHE A 504 -2.16 8.67 0.13
N LEU A 505 -3.06 9.48 0.64
CA LEU A 505 -3.28 9.72 2.06
C LEU A 505 -4.53 8.95 2.54
N LEU A 506 -4.46 8.33 3.70
CA LEU A 506 -5.60 7.84 4.46
C LEU A 506 -5.82 8.79 5.63
N ASP A 507 -6.96 9.47 5.65
CA ASP A 507 -7.26 10.50 6.63
C ASP A 507 -8.45 10.05 7.49
N ALA A 508 -8.23 9.85 8.79
CA ALA A 508 -9.21 9.23 9.66
C ALA A 508 -10.49 10.07 9.79
N GLY A 509 -11.66 9.44 9.62
CA GLY A 509 -12.94 10.05 9.93
C GLY A 509 -13.15 10.24 11.46
N PRO A 510 -14.19 11.00 11.85
CA PRO A 510 -14.47 11.30 13.26
C PRO A 510 -14.91 10.08 14.09
N VAL A 511 -15.46 9.06 13.43
CA VAL A 511 -15.81 7.78 14.06
C VAL A 511 -14.57 6.89 14.07
N ASN A 512 -14.21 6.37 15.25
CA ASN A 512 -13.01 5.55 15.42
C ASN A 512 -13.02 4.32 14.50
N SER A 513 -12.04 4.25 13.61
CA SER A 513 -11.77 3.06 12.81
C SER A 513 -10.89 2.07 13.58
N PRO A 514 -11.13 0.75 13.53
CA PRO A 514 -10.25 -0.22 14.19
C PRO A 514 -8.84 -0.21 13.58
N THR A 515 -8.74 -0.07 12.26
CA THR A 515 -7.50 0.16 11.51
C THR A 515 -7.81 0.99 10.26
N LEU A 516 -6.86 1.79 9.75
CA LEU A 516 -7.05 2.55 8.50
C LEU A 516 -6.56 1.77 7.27
N LEU A 517 -5.42 1.10 7.38
CA LEU A 517 -4.87 0.21 6.36
C LEU A 517 -4.52 -1.15 6.96
N GLU A 518 -4.98 -2.21 6.32
CA GLU A 518 -4.62 -3.58 6.66
C GLU A 518 -4.03 -4.27 5.42
N VAL A 519 -2.74 -4.63 5.49
CA VAL A 519 -2.02 -5.33 4.43
C VAL A 519 -1.94 -6.81 4.80
N GLY A 520 -2.82 -7.61 4.21
CA GLY A 520 -3.04 -8.99 4.61
C GLY A 520 -4.08 -9.13 5.71
N PRO A 521 -4.89 -10.20 5.73
CA PRO A 521 -5.72 -10.53 6.88
C PRO A 521 -4.87 -10.89 8.10
N GLN A 522 -5.43 -10.78 9.30
CA GLN A 522 -4.80 -11.32 10.50
C GLN A 522 -4.48 -12.82 10.32
N ASN A 523 -3.28 -13.23 10.72
CA ASN A 523 -2.74 -14.59 10.52
C ASN A 523 -2.46 -14.96 9.06
N ALA A 524 -2.26 -13.98 8.17
CA ALA A 524 -1.58 -14.19 6.89
C ALA A 524 -0.26 -14.93 7.12
N SER A 525 0.08 -15.83 6.20
CA SER A 525 1.24 -16.73 6.35
C SER A 525 1.84 -17.17 5.02
N ALA A 526 1.39 -16.59 3.90
CA ALA A 526 1.96 -16.85 2.60
C ALA A 526 3.30 -16.09 2.46
N ASP A 527 4.32 -16.79 1.98
CA ASP A 527 5.59 -16.17 1.55
C ASP A 527 5.35 -15.43 0.23
N HIS A 528 5.72 -14.14 0.21
CA HIS A 528 5.61 -13.28 -0.95
C HIS A 528 6.98 -12.79 -1.45
N SER A 529 8.06 -13.44 -1.02
CA SER A 529 9.44 -13.00 -1.22
C SER A 529 9.79 -12.74 -2.69
N ALA A 530 9.17 -13.49 -3.62
CA ALA A 530 9.36 -13.34 -5.06
C ALA A 530 8.74 -12.05 -5.62
N ASP A 531 7.52 -11.71 -5.22
CA ASP A 531 6.78 -10.53 -5.65
C ASP A 531 5.99 -9.94 -4.47
N PRO A 532 6.66 -9.22 -3.55
CA PRO A 532 6.03 -8.79 -2.31
C PRO A 532 4.97 -7.71 -2.57
N THR A 533 4.07 -7.52 -1.61
CA THR A 533 3.25 -6.29 -1.58
C THR A 533 4.13 -5.09 -1.22
N THR A 534 3.92 -3.93 -1.85
CA THR A 534 4.62 -2.67 -1.54
C THR A 534 3.66 -1.56 -1.12
N VAL A 535 4.04 -0.82 -0.09
CA VAL A 535 3.36 0.38 0.42
C VAL A 535 4.32 1.57 0.28
N GLN A 536 4.05 2.49 -0.64
CA GLN A 536 5.00 3.55 -1.04
C GLN A 536 4.36 4.93 -1.12
N ASP A 537 4.90 5.91 -0.41
CA ASP A 537 4.25 7.24 -0.33
C ASP A 537 2.76 7.12 0.11
N VAL A 538 2.47 6.13 0.94
CA VAL A 538 1.15 5.97 1.57
C VAL A 538 1.24 6.57 2.96
N TYR A 539 0.42 7.57 3.19
CA TYR A 539 0.46 8.35 4.43
C TYR A 539 -0.83 8.14 5.22
N VAL A 540 -0.74 8.30 6.54
CA VAL A 540 -1.88 8.25 7.46
C VAL A 540 -1.93 9.55 8.25
N ARG A 541 -3.12 10.13 8.37
CA ARG A 541 -3.42 11.26 9.26
C ARG A 541 -4.56 10.91 10.20
N VAL A 542 -4.42 11.27 11.48
CA VAL A 542 -5.48 11.16 12.49
C VAL A 542 -5.69 12.51 13.17
N GLY A 543 -6.67 13.28 12.69
CA GLY A 543 -6.98 14.63 13.17
C GLY A 543 -6.32 15.76 12.36
N GLY A 544 -6.41 17.00 12.85
CA GLY A 544 -5.80 18.19 12.25
C GLY A 544 -6.72 18.94 11.28
N ALA A 545 -7.46 18.22 10.44
CA ALA A 545 -8.50 18.76 9.56
C ALA A 545 -9.93 18.60 10.15
N GLY A 546 -10.03 18.60 11.49
CA GLY A 546 -11.20 18.15 12.24
C GLY A 546 -10.86 16.95 13.11
N ALA A 547 -11.81 16.48 13.91
CA ALA A 547 -11.60 15.29 14.74
C ALA A 547 -11.50 14.04 13.86
N GLY A 548 -10.44 13.26 14.05
CA GLY A 548 -10.26 11.96 13.41
C GLY A 548 -9.78 10.95 14.43
N LYS A 549 -10.26 9.69 14.35
CA LYS A 549 -9.85 8.64 15.30
C LYS A 549 -9.60 7.32 14.60
N ALA A 550 -8.54 6.64 15.02
CA ALA A 550 -8.27 5.26 14.64
C ALA A 550 -7.56 4.55 15.79
N THR A 551 -7.91 3.29 16.06
CA THR A 551 -7.20 2.50 17.08
C THR A 551 -5.79 2.13 16.61
N LEU A 552 -5.66 1.76 15.35
CA LEU A 552 -4.40 1.45 14.66
C LEU A 552 -4.31 2.21 13.34
N GLY A 553 -3.16 2.81 13.02
CA GLY A 553 -2.92 3.38 11.70
C GLY A 553 -2.83 2.30 10.62
N ILE A 554 -1.78 1.49 10.68
CA ILE A 554 -1.46 0.45 9.68
C ILE A 554 -1.20 -0.90 10.35
N ALA A 555 -1.84 -1.96 9.87
CA ALA A 555 -1.47 -3.35 10.13
C ALA A 555 -0.76 -3.93 8.90
N VAL A 556 0.42 -4.52 9.10
CA VAL A 556 1.16 -5.28 8.08
C VAL A 556 1.21 -6.73 8.51
N ASN A 557 0.34 -7.54 7.94
CA ASN A 557 0.20 -8.96 8.26
C ASN A 557 0.89 -9.87 7.22
N ASN A 558 0.88 -9.51 5.94
CA ASN A 558 1.55 -10.30 4.91
C ASN A 558 3.07 -10.27 5.11
N ASP A 559 3.68 -11.44 4.97
CA ASP A 559 5.13 -11.61 4.97
C ASP A 559 5.75 -10.87 3.78
N ASP A 560 7.05 -10.57 3.88
CA ASP A 560 7.88 -9.92 2.85
C ASP A 560 7.44 -8.50 2.40
N THR A 561 6.38 -7.95 3.00
CA THR A 561 5.86 -6.62 2.63
C THR A 561 6.97 -5.57 2.70
N ILE A 562 7.07 -4.73 1.67
CA ILE A 562 8.02 -3.60 1.63
C ILE A 562 7.25 -2.31 1.91
N VAL A 563 7.53 -1.69 3.05
CA VAL A 563 7.03 -0.35 3.42
C VAL A 563 8.13 0.66 3.09
N ASP A 564 7.96 1.42 2.02
CA ASP A 564 8.99 2.32 1.48
C ASP A 564 8.50 3.77 1.39
N HIS A 565 8.88 4.57 2.38
CA HIS A 565 8.35 5.91 2.67
C HIS A 565 6.88 5.89 3.11
N THR A 566 6.66 5.84 4.41
CA THR A 566 5.34 6.09 5.01
C THR A 566 5.49 7.11 6.13
N TRP A 567 4.48 7.95 6.27
CA TRP A 567 4.30 8.81 7.42
C TRP A 567 2.94 8.53 8.03
N VAL A 568 2.95 8.03 9.26
CA VAL A 568 1.74 7.72 10.02
C VAL A 568 1.69 8.69 11.19
N TRP A 569 0.78 9.66 11.11
CA TRP A 569 0.80 10.84 11.97
C TRP A 569 -0.53 11.00 12.70
N ARG A 570 -0.49 10.87 14.02
CA ARG A 570 -1.55 11.42 14.87
C ARG A 570 -1.32 12.92 14.99
N ALA A 571 -2.28 13.73 14.60
CA ALA A 571 -2.08 15.17 14.52
C ALA A 571 -1.68 15.80 15.86
N ASP A 572 -0.62 16.61 15.87
CA ASP A 572 -0.18 17.42 17.02
C ASP A 572 -0.68 18.87 16.96
N HIS A 573 -1.18 19.32 15.80
CA HIS A 573 -1.73 20.65 15.58
C HIS A 573 -2.87 20.64 14.53
N GLY A 574 -3.58 21.77 14.42
CA GLY A 574 -4.79 21.91 13.61
C GLY A 574 -6.07 21.77 14.44
N GLU A 575 -7.21 21.66 13.76
CA GLU A 575 -8.49 21.46 14.42
C GLU A 575 -8.69 19.99 14.82
N GLY A 576 -9.44 19.76 15.91
CA GLY A 576 -9.77 18.41 16.36
C GLY A 576 -8.62 17.63 17.00
N VAL A 577 -7.59 18.33 17.49
CA VAL A 577 -6.43 17.72 18.17
C VAL A 577 -6.58 17.75 19.69
N GLY A 578 -6.13 16.68 20.34
CA GLY A 578 -6.00 16.57 21.79
C GLY A 578 -6.04 15.12 22.26
N TRP A 579 -5.63 14.86 23.51
CA TRP A 579 -5.37 13.52 24.02
C TRP A 579 -6.49 12.51 23.74
N GLU A 580 -7.74 12.94 23.93
CA GLU A 580 -8.95 12.17 23.63
C GLU A 580 -9.65 12.60 22.33
N THR A 581 -9.37 13.79 21.79
CA THR A 581 -10.09 14.36 20.62
C THR A 581 -9.75 13.62 19.33
N ASN A 582 -8.45 13.39 19.09
CA ASN A 582 -7.94 12.59 17.98
C ASN A 582 -7.15 11.37 18.48
N ARG A 583 -7.65 10.74 19.54
CA ARG A 583 -6.98 9.59 20.13
C ARG A 583 -6.70 8.51 19.07
N ALA A 584 -5.43 8.11 19.02
CA ALA A 584 -4.96 6.97 18.27
C ALA A 584 -3.89 6.24 19.09
N ASP A 585 -4.21 5.02 19.50
CA ASP A 585 -3.36 4.29 20.44
C ASP A 585 -2.10 3.75 19.73
N TYR A 586 -2.21 3.23 18.51
CA TYR A 586 -1.12 2.54 17.82
C TYR A 586 -0.90 3.07 16.40
N GLY A 587 0.36 3.28 16.01
CA GLY A 587 0.69 3.77 14.67
C GLY A 587 0.78 2.65 13.65
N VAL A 588 1.83 1.85 13.73
CA VAL A 588 2.10 0.72 12.83
C VAL A 588 2.26 -0.54 13.65
N ARG A 589 1.60 -1.62 13.22
CA ARG A 589 1.81 -2.97 13.75
C ARG A 589 2.26 -3.89 12.64
N VAL A 590 3.44 -4.48 12.80
CA VAL A 590 4.00 -5.45 11.85
C VAL A 590 3.92 -6.84 12.45
N ASN A 591 3.04 -7.67 11.90
CA ASN A 591 2.87 -9.07 12.30
C ASN A 591 3.54 -10.03 11.31
N GLY A 592 3.63 -9.67 10.03
CA GLY A 592 4.27 -10.49 9.01
C GLY A 592 5.78 -10.62 9.19
N ASP A 593 6.31 -11.76 8.81
CA ASP A 593 7.72 -12.10 8.77
C ASP A 593 8.43 -11.42 7.58
N ASP A 594 9.75 -11.23 7.67
CA ASP A 594 10.62 -10.71 6.60
C ASP A 594 10.24 -9.32 6.03
N VAL A 595 9.32 -8.62 6.69
CA VAL A 595 8.90 -7.26 6.34
C VAL A 595 10.10 -6.30 6.39
N LEU A 596 10.20 -5.44 5.37
CA LEU A 596 11.21 -4.40 5.27
C LEU A 596 10.56 -3.02 5.30
N ALA A 597 10.94 -2.19 6.26
CA ALA A 597 10.62 -0.77 6.29
C ALA A 597 11.84 0.07 5.88
N THR A 598 11.71 0.94 4.88
CA THR A 598 12.73 1.89 4.42
C THR A 598 12.18 3.30 4.41
N GLY A 599 12.66 4.16 5.31
CA GLY A 599 12.11 5.51 5.48
C GLY A 599 10.77 5.50 6.25
N LEU A 600 10.78 4.99 7.47
CA LEU A 600 9.59 4.89 8.33
C LEU A 600 9.47 6.14 9.22
N PHE A 601 8.36 6.87 9.13
CA PHE A 601 8.06 8.02 9.97
C PHE A 601 6.74 7.75 10.71
N VAL A 602 6.73 7.74 12.04
CA VAL A 602 5.51 7.47 12.83
C VAL A 602 5.50 8.32 14.08
N GLU A 603 4.43 9.07 14.32
CA GLU A 603 4.45 10.13 15.33
C GLU A 603 3.15 10.29 16.14
N HIS A 604 3.36 10.68 17.40
CA HIS A 604 2.41 11.21 18.36
C HIS A 604 1.31 10.28 18.85
N PHE A 605 1.45 8.96 18.66
CA PHE A 605 0.44 8.01 19.14
C PHE A 605 0.38 7.96 20.67
N ASN A 606 -0.81 7.71 21.21
CA ASN A 606 -1.04 7.69 22.65
C ASN A 606 -0.27 6.54 23.34
N LYS A 607 0.05 5.46 22.61
CA LYS A 607 0.83 4.32 23.10
C LYS A 607 2.06 4.05 22.23
N TYR A 608 2.16 2.86 21.65
CA TYR A 608 3.29 2.47 20.81
C TYR A 608 3.10 3.03 19.41
N ASP A 609 4.05 3.83 18.94
CA ASP A 609 4.04 4.33 17.57
C ASP A 609 4.29 3.15 16.60
N VAL A 610 5.25 2.27 16.91
CA VAL A 610 5.51 1.03 16.17
C VAL A 610 5.57 -0.18 17.10
N GLU A 611 4.85 -1.24 16.73
CA GLU A 611 4.97 -2.58 17.32
C GLU A 611 5.37 -3.60 16.26
N TRP A 612 6.36 -4.44 16.58
CA TRP A 612 6.87 -5.47 15.69
C TRP A 612 6.79 -6.84 16.35
N TYR A 613 6.00 -7.72 15.74
CA TYR A 613 5.73 -9.09 16.17
C TYR A 613 6.29 -10.14 15.21
N GLY A 614 6.46 -9.81 13.93
CA GLY A 614 7.01 -10.73 12.92
C GLY A 614 8.52 -10.93 13.01
N GLU A 615 9.00 -12.10 12.60
CA GLU A 615 10.40 -12.49 12.59
C GLU A 615 11.16 -11.88 11.40
N ARG A 616 12.49 -11.75 11.54
CA ARG A 616 13.41 -11.29 10.48
C ARG A 616 13.08 -9.91 9.90
N GLY A 617 12.30 -9.13 10.64
CA GLY A 617 11.94 -7.78 10.29
C GLY A 617 13.14 -6.85 10.22
N ARG A 618 13.12 -5.92 9.26
CA ARG A 618 14.19 -4.94 9.07
C ARG A 618 13.65 -3.52 8.94
N THR A 619 14.30 -2.56 9.59
CA THR A 619 14.00 -1.12 9.43
C THR A 619 15.27 -0.34 9.11
N ILE A 620 15.31 0.33 7.97
CA ILE A 620 16.37 1.26 7.60
C ILE A 620 15.77 2.67 7.60
N PHE A 621 16.28 3.50 8.50
CA PHE A 621 15.71 4.79 8.89
C PHE A 621 14.38 4.69 9.62
N PHE A 622 14.34 5.26 10.83
CA PHE A 622 13.11 5.57 11.56
C PHE A 622 13.19 6.97 12.15
N GLN A 623 12.08 7.69 12.08
CA GLN A 623 11.89 8.93 12.80
C GLN A 623 10.56 8.88 13.56
N ASN A 624 10.61 9.36 14.80
CA ASN A 624 9.46 9.46 15.68
C ASN A 624 9.53 10.72 16.53
N GLU A 625 8.35 11.26 16.84
CA GLU A 625 8.09 12.15 17.95
C GLU A 625 7.00 11.55 18.84
N LYS A 626 7.17 11.59 20.17
CA LYS A 626 6.15 11.16 21.12
C LYS A 626 4.96 12.13 21.14
N ALA A 627 3.82 11.69 21.68
CA ALA A 627 2.66 12.54 21.87
C ALA A 627 2.98 13.72 22.82
N TYR A 628 2.80 14.95 22.34
CA TYR A 628 3.12 16.16 23.13
C TYR A 628 2.12 16.40 24.26
N ASP A 629 0.91 15.91 24.06
CA ASP A 629 -0.31 16.28 24.77
C ASP A 629 -0.74 15.29 25.86
N ALA A 630 0.16 14.40 26.28
CA ALA A 630 -0.05 13.57 27.45
C ALA A 630 -0.32 14.47 28.67
N PRO A 631 -1.47 14.34 29.36
CA PRO A 631 -1.87 15.28 30.39
C PRO A 631 -1.09 15.12 31.70
N ASN A 632 -0.42 13.97 31.89
CA ASN A 632 0.45 13.65 33.03
C ASN A 632 1.14 12.29 32.81
N GLN A 633 2.09 11.95 33.69
CA GLN A 633 2.79 10.67 33.67
C GLN A 633 1.85 9.45 33.73
N ALA A 634 0.74 9.52 34.46
CA ALA A 634 -0.17 8.39 34.64
C ALA A 634 -0.89 8.02 33.34
N ALA A 635 -1.19 9.00 32.49
CA ALA A 635 -1.83 8.77 31.19
C ALA A 635 -0.98 7.93 30.23
N VAL A 636 0.34 7.98 30.38
CA VAL A 636 1.31 7.24 29.55
C VAL A 636 1.96 6.07 30.30
N GLN A 637 1.52 5.77 31.52
CA GLN A 637 2.09 4.66 32.30
C GLN A 637 1.81 3.31 31.61
N ASN A 638 2.84 2.48 31.47
CA ASN A 638 2.79 1.18 30.82
C ASN A 638 3.29 0.09 31.78
N GLY A 639 2.41 -0.36 32.67
CA GLY A 639 2.81 -1.23 33.78
C GLY A 639 3.88 -0.56 34.65
N ALA A 640 5.05 -1.19 34.80
CA ALA A 640 6.19 -0.60 35.50
C ALA A 640 7.00 0.41 34.66
N THR A 641 6.84 0.40 33.33
CA THR A 641 7.55 1.29 32.41
C THR A 641 6.85 2.64 32.30
N LYS A 642 7.61 3.73 32.40
CA LYS A 642 7.11 5.09 32.18
C LYS A 642 7.05 5.37 30.68
N GLY A 643 5.85 5.49 30.14
CA GLY A 643 5.69 5.70 28.70
C GLY A 643 5.66 4.40 27.89
N TYR A 644 5.19 4.52 26.66
CA TYR A 644 5.23 3.48 25.65
C TYR A 644 6.38 3.79 24.69
N ALA A 645 7.22 2.81 24.36
CA ALA A 645 8.31 3.00 23.41
C ALA A 645 7.78 3.56 22.07
N ALA A 646 8.59 4.34 21.37
CA ALA A 646 8.32 4.70 19.99
C ALA A 646 8.35 3.47 19.08
N TYR A 647 9.29 2.57 19.34
CA TYR A 647 9.47 1.37 18.56
C TYR A 647 9.69 0.18 19.48
N ARG A 648 8.76 -0.77 19.46
CA ARG A 648 8.80 -1.99 20.26
C ARG A 648 8.93 -3.22 19.38
N VAL A 649 9.97 -3.99 19.58
CA VAL A 649 10.05 -5.40 19.14
C VAL A 649 9.52 -6.26 20.29
N ASP A 650 8.56 -7.14 20.00
CA ASP A 650 7.97 -8.02 21.01
C ASP A 650 9.01 -9.00 21.57
N ASP A 651 8.87 -9.37 22.85
CA ASP A 651 9.84 -10.21 23.55
C ASP A 651 9.92 -11.63 22.98
N SER A 652 8.88 -12.07 22.25
CA SER A 652 8.87 -13.35 21.53
C SER A 652 9.83 -13.39 20.34
N VAL A 653 10.04 -12.27 19.63
CA VAL A 653 10.84 -12.18 18.40
C VAL A 653 12.28 -12.62 18.62
N THR A 654 12.82 -13.44 17.72
CA THR A 654 14.18 -13.98 17.80
C THR A 654 15.16 -13.27 16.86
N THR A 655 14.66 -12.76 15.73
CA THR A 655 15.47 -12.08 14.70
C THR A 655 14.82 -10.78 14.29
N HIS A 656 15.55 -9.67 14.38
CA HIS A 656 15.11 -8.34 13.95
C HIS A 656 16.33 -7.42 13.76
N GLU A 657 16.28 -6.47 12.84
CA GLU A 657 17.39 -5.53 12.68
C GLU A 657 17.01 -4.10 12.26
N GLY A 658 17.58 -3.09 12.94
CA GLY A 658 17.32 -1.67 12.66
C GLY A 658 18.57 -0.82 12.46
N TRP A 659 18.53 0.15 11.53
CA TRP A 659 19.63 1.09 11.22
C TRP A 659 19.18 2.55 11.18
N GLY A 660 19.80 3.40 12.01
CA GLY A 660 19.55 4.84 12.04
C GLY A 660 18.13 5.17 12.50
N LEU A 661 17.82 4.97 13.79
CA LEU A 661 16.48 5.22 14.32
C LEU A 661 16.52 6.34 15.38
N GLY A 662 15.62 7.32 15.26
CA GLY A 662 15.47 8.43 16.19
C GLY A 662 14.08 8.52 16.83
N SER A 663 14.01 8.84 18.13
CA SER A 663 12.75 9.18 18.82
C SER A 663 12.90 10.48 19.63
N TYR A 664 11.98 11.41 19.45
CA TYR A 664 12.03 12.74 20.04
C TYR A 664 10.86 12.93 21.02
N CYS A 665 11.04 13.77 22.05
CA CYS A 665 9.94 14.15 22.93
C CYS A 665 9.83 15.67 23.09
N TYR A 666 8.58 16.14 23.09
CA TYR A 666 8.22 17.53 23.34
C TYR A 666 6.92 17.58 24.15
N TYR A 667 6.96 17.06 25.39
CA TYR A 667 5.81 17.07 26.31
C TYR A 667 5.52 18.50 26.79
N ASN A 668 5.02 19.35 25.91
CA ASN A 668 4.75 20.77 26.20
C ASN A 668 3.54 20.96 27.14
N VAL A 669 2.63 19.98 27.20
CA VAL A 669 1.49 20.00 28.12
C VAL A 669 1.90 19.67 29.55
N ASP A 670 2.70 18.63 29.75
CA ASP A 670 3.35 18.32 31.03
C ASP A 670 4.85 18.03 30.84
N PRO A 671 5.71 19.06 30.93
CA PRO A 671 7.17 18.91 30.78
C PRO A 671 7.84 18.05 31.86
N THR A 672 7.12 17.66 32.92
CA THR A 672 7.68 16.80 33.98
C THR A 672 7.68 15.33 33.61
N ILE A 673 6.98 14.94 32.55
CA ILE A 673 6.89 13.56 32.08
C ILE A 673 8.29 12.99 31.81
N ARG A 674 8.44 11.71 32.18
CA ARG A 674 9.57 10.87 31.83
C ARG A 674 9.11 9.75 30.91
N GLN A 675 9.87 9.56 29.85
CA GLN A 675 9.78 8.42 28.94
C GLN A 675 10.97 7.51 29.25
N ASP A 676 10.73 6.24 29.59
CA ASP A 676 11.83 5.37 30.00
C ASP A 676 12.82 5.14 28.86
N HIS A 677 12.32 4.91 27.65
CA HIS A 677 13.14 4.69 26.46
C HIS A 677 12.39 5.06 25.17
N GLY A 678 13.15 5.39 24.13
CA GLY A 678 12.63 5.49 22.77
C GLY A 678 12.36 4.11 22.17
N PHE A 679 13.21 3.13 22.49
CA PHE A 679 13.19 1.81 21.87
C PHE A 679 13.03 0.71 22.93
N LYS A 680 12.29 -0.35 22.61
CA LYS A 680 12.19 -1.55 23.44
C LYS A 680 12.37 -2.81 22.60
N ALA A 681 13.23 -3.72 23.02
CA ALA A 681 13.48 -4.97 22.29
C ALA A 681 14.01 -6.08 23.21
N PRO A 682 13.83 -7.36 22.85
CA PRO A 682 14.48 -8.45 23.58
C PRO A 682 16.00 -8.43 23.39
N VAL A 683 16.74 -8.77 24.44
CA VAL A 683 18.20 -8.93 24.41
C VAL A 683 18.52 -10.34 23.91
N LYS A 684 18.58 -10.49 22.58
CA LYS A 684 18.87 -11.76 21.89
C LYS A 684 19.92 -11.55 20.79
N PRO A 685 20.78 -12.54 20.49
CA PRO A 685 21.81 -12.39 19.45
C PRO A 685 21.30 -11.99 18.06
N GLY A 686 20.06 -12.38 17.71
CA GLY A 686 19.44 -12.09 16.42
C GLY A 686 18.67 -10.77 16.35
N VAL A 687 18.47 -10.07 17.46
CA VAL A 687 17.71 -8.80 17.53
C VAL A 687 18.70 -7.67 17.70
N ARG A 688 19.00 -6.92 16.64
CA ARG A 688 20.12 -5.97 16.61
C ARG A 688 19.69 -4.56 16.19
N PHE A 689 20.36 -3.54 16.71
CA PHE A 689 20.18 -2.16 16.26
C PHE A 689 21.51 -1.45 16.07
N HIS A 690 21.54 -0.51 15.14
CA HIS A 690 22.71 0.28 14.76
C HIS A 690 22.33 1.75 14.67
N GLY A 691 23.00 2.62 15.42
CA GLY A 691 22.75 4.05 15.40
C GLY A 691 21.37 4.45 15.90
N LEU A 692 21.10 4.21 17.18
CA LEU A 692 19.91 4.69 17.87
C LEU A 692 20.17 6.05 18.51
N LEU A 693 19.14 6.91 18.55
CA LEU A 693 19.18 8.13 19.33
C LEU A 693 17.82 8.55 19.90
N THR A 694 17.86 9.26 21.02
CA THR A 694 16.71 9.93 21.62
C THR A 694 17.02 11.40 21.88
N VAL A 695 16.01 12.27 21.72
CA VAL A 695 16.18 13.72 21.87
C VAL A 695 15.02 14.32 22.69
N SER A 696 15.32 15.15 23.68
CA SER A 696 14.33 16.04 24.29
C SER A 696 14.39 17.41 23.63
N LEU A 697 13.27 17.88 23.07
CA LEU A 697 13.17 19.16 22.41
C LEU A 697 12.97 20.27 23.46
N GLY A 698 14.02 21.05 23.71
CA GLY A 698 13.97 22.17 24.66
C GLY A 698 13.75 21.77 26.13
N GLY A 699 13.94 20.50 26.49
CA GLY A 699 13.74 19.99 27.85
C GLY A 699 12.28 19.72 28.22
N ASN A 700 11.37 19.63 27.24
CA ASN A 700 9.95 19.34 27.45
C ASN A 700 9.74 17.83 27.61
N GLY A 701 9.88 17.36 28.85
CA GLY A 701 10.04 15.95 29.20
C GLY A 701 11.44 15.44 28.89
N GLN A 702 11.76 14.23 29.36
CA GLN A 702 13.08 13.63 29.17
C GLN A 702 12.98 12.11 28.99
N PHE A 703 13.91 11.56 28.21
CA PHE A 703 14.15 10.12 28.14
C PHE A 703 15.09 9.69 29.28
N ASN A 704 14.80 8.55 29.93
CA ASN A 704 15.71 7.96 30.92
C ASN A 704 16.83 7.16 30.24
N HIS A 705 16.53 6.51 29.12
CA HIS A 705 17.43 5.68 28.32
C HIS A 705 17.12 5.81 26.82
N VAL A 706 18.02 5.31 25.98
CA VAL A 706 17.77 5.24 24.52
C VAL A 706 16.93 4.00 24.22
N ILE A 707 17.42 2.81 24.62
CA ILE A 707 16.77 1.52 24.39
C ILE A 707 16.76 0.69 25.67
N ASN A 708 15.61 0.11 26.05
CA ASN A 708 15.44 -0.62 27.31
C ASN A 708 15.95 0.19 28.53
N ASP A 709 17.09 -0.22 29.07
CA ASP A 709 17.85 0.36 30.19
C ASP A 709 19.26 0.84 29.77
N THR A 710 19.53 0.88 28.45
CA THR A 710 20.81 1.21 27.83
C THR A 710 20.79 2.58 27.15
N GLY A 711 21.89 3.31 27.26
CA GLY A 711 22.03 4.69 26.79
C GLY A 711 21.78 5.71 27.91
N ALA A 712 22.46 6.86 27.81
CA ALA A 712 22.33 7.93 28.79
C ALA A 712 20.94 8.58 28.72
N PRO A 713 20.44 9.18 29.81
CA PRO A 713 19.25 10.01 29.75
C PRO A 713 19.47 11.24 28.89
N THR A 714 18.39 11.83 28.38
CA THR A 714 18.42 13.21 27.89
C THR A 714 18.32 14.16 29.08
N GLU A 715 19.03 15.30 29.02
CA GLU A 715 19.07 16.26 30.13
C GLU A 715 19.12 17.70 29.64
N GLY A 716 18.70 18.63 30.50
CA GLY A 716 18.72 20.07 30.23
C GLY A 716 17.77 20.48 29.08
N THR A 717 18.04 21.66 28.51
CA THR A 717 17.19 22.30 27.49
C THR A 717 17.91 22.49 26.14
N ALA A 718 19.14 22.01 26.01
CA ALA A 718 20.00 22.28 24.85
C ALA A 718 19.71 21.37 23.64
N THR A 719 18.72 20.47 23.72
CA THR A 719 18.33 19.56 22.64
C THR A 719 19.50 18.73 22.11
N VAL A 720 20.21 18.06 23.03
CA VAL A 720 21.36 17.21 22.71
C VAL A 720 20.91 15.76 22.57
N PRO A 721 21.21 15.06 21.46
CA PRO A 721 20.87 13.65 21.32
C PRO A 721 21.65 12.77 22.32
N SER A 722 20.95 11.86 22.99
CA SER A 722 21.55 10.67 23.60
C SER A 722 21.61 9.55 22.56
N THR A 723 22.68 8.76 22.53
CA THR A 723 22.94 7.80 21.45
C THR A 723 23.35 6.43 21.96
N VAL A 724 23.02 5.40 21.20
CA VAL A 724 23.53 4.03 21.33
C VAL A 724 23.95 3.56 19.94
N VAL A 725 25.25 3.28 19.77
CA VAL A 725 25.82 2.92 18.45
C VAL A 725 25.40 1.52 18.03
N SER A 726 25.32 0.58 18.97
CA SER A 726 24.98 -0.83 18.72
C SER A 726 24.16 -1.42 19.87
N PHE A 727 23.30 -2.38 19.57
CA PHE A 727 22.51 -3.15 20.54
C PHE A 727 22.20 -4.56 20.00
N PRO A 728 22.04 -5.59 20.86
CA PRO A 728 22.52 -5.61 22.24
C PRO A 728 24.04 -5.56 22.28
#